data_AF-K0R2I8-F1
#
_entry.id   AF-K0R2I8-F1
#
_cell.length_a   1.000
_cell.length_b   1.000
_cell.length_c   1.000
_cell.angle_alpha   90.00
_cell.angle_beta   90.00
_cell.angle_gamma   90.00
#
_symmetry.space_group_name_H-M   'P 1'
#
loop_
_entity.id
_entity.type
_entity.pdbx_description
1 polymer ?
#
loop_
_entity_poly.entity_id
_entity_poly.type
_entity_poly.pdbx_seq_one_letter_code
_entity_poly.pdbx_strand_id
1 'polypeptide(L)'
;MWGSLARNLTETVNISSAEAVLRRVGEAVAPIADDRSYDDSDYDDEYYDDDDEHSEVYELEGELSTNAGTSVSLVQTVSGGAETIERERLADEAGPEQKDCGEGISDELREESKRERERLAAAERAAAARRAELVRQEKERLQMERLMAEQRRREAEAETERKLAEQQEQQRLEQERIEAEKARKAEQLRLENERIERERVANERIAARQREEESKRERERLAAAERAAAREAELERQESERLQMERLMAEQRQREAEAEAERQLAKQERMLAEQAKQAELEIQHQSRESERLQRLAQDQNRQLQRLQAEADESQTMLISIEKERTQLQTSNEELRATCDQLQSDLHRAAETISGLRESVADQEEKERIRWEHEAKRVVEEESSILASAKCDMEKQLSQLRDSMGSQIKALEQELAEERKSSTDLQHELQERLEEATLRLSTCEIEAADVLHKKEAKALKQIQASEKAAEKSMVLLEQKDEEVGNLKQIIADLKETMRKNKIEEDEAGSHNHPEEEMDELHHENEELQSQLESLRKENASMKDRLASMSEDSEKLGGLKMELQMLEEERLRERSALESAQDKTSEDYAQVLNERDAANATVRNLEQQLVAARADLELAHTDRDRAVTANDNLTMALEAFQSERESEISLLTEQRIADEEAVKAAHQASLEAMKEANAAQMRDVQYAADKSVQNQLAEMDRMETDLLECRRESSNLRKALDEAIARLQTSQEDVIDRNLIKNVILDWHGKRGKEKRDVMILLGSILNFNEDEKDKALIGEGPGALHKVYDAVAAPLPPAKLNVDKIEGETVRDKWVSFLMAETGDDET
;
A
#
# COMPACT_ATOMS: atom_id res chain seq x y z
N MET A 1 -5.89 28.78 6.70
CA MET A 1 -7.00 27.81 6.55
C MET A 1 -8.19 28.12 7.47
N TRP A 2 -8.04 28.14 8.80
CA TRP A 2 -9.14 28.38 9.74
C TRP A 2 -9.91 29.71 9.55
N GLY A 3 -9.23 30.80 9.18
CA GLY A 3 -9.87 32.09 8.91
C GLY A 3 -10.69 32.18 7.60
N SER A 4 -10.56 31.20 6.70
CA SER A 4 -11.40 31.07 5.49
C SER A 4 -12.64 30.23 5.77
N LEU A 5 -12.52 29.21 6.63
CA LEU A 5 -13.65 28.39 7.07
C LEU A 5 -14.66 29.22 7.87
N ALA A 6 -14.18 30.11 8.75
CA ALA A 6 -15.02 30.98 9.56
C ALA A 6 -15.84 31.98 8.71
N ARG A 7 -15.28 32.48 7.60
CA ARG A 7 -15.97 33.43 6.71
C ARG A 7 -17.09 32.78 5.90
N ASN A 8 -16.89 31.55 5.42
CA ASN A 8 -17.90 30.82 4.66
C ASN A 8 -19.09 30.37 5.53
N LEU A 9 -18.86 30.10 6.82
CA LEU A 9 -19.93 29.74 7.76
C LEU A 9 -20.81 30.93 8.15
N THR A 10 -20.26 32.16 8.19
CA THR A 10 -21.03 33.38 8.49
C THR A 10 -21.93 33.84 7.34
N GLU A 11 -21.62 33.49 6.08
CA GLU A 11 -22.46 33.89 4.93
C GLU A 11 -23.60 32.92 4.63
N THR A 12 -23.55 31.68 5.14
CA THR A 12 -24.46 30.60 4.71
C THR A 12 -25.43 30.12 5.78
N VAL A 13 -25.19 30.42 7.07
CA VAL A 13 -25.99 29.86 8.17
C VAL A 13 -26.68 30.95 8.98
N ASN A 14 -28.01 30.83 9.05
CA ASN A 14 -28.90 31.66 9.84
C ASN A 14 -28.39 31.78 11.30
N ILE A 15 -28.19 33.01 11.76
CA ILE A 15 -27.30 33.39 12.88
C ILE A 15 -27.66 32.72 14.22
N SER A 16 -28.90 32.26 14.38
CA SER A 16 -29.38 31.57 15.60
C SER A 16 -28.90 30.13 15.75
N SER A 17 -28.43 29.47 14.69
CA SER A 17 -27.90 28.08 14.75
C SER A 17 -26.37 28.04 14.92
N ALA A 18 -25.66 29.03 14.37
CA ALA A 18 -24.21 29.10 14.42
C ALA A 18 -23.67 29.30 15.85
N GLU A 19 -24.40 30.02 16.70
CA GLU A 19 -24.01 30.25 18.10
C GLU A 19 -24.08 28.96 18.94
N ALA A 20 -25.04 28.08 18.65
CA ALA A 20 -25.16 26.76 19.30
C ALA A 20 -24.05 25.80 18.87
N VAL A 21 -23.65 25.83 17.59
CA VAL A 21 -22.55 25.01 17.07
C VAL A 21 -21.21 25.50 17.60
N LEU A 22 -20.97 26.81 17.62
CA LEU A 22 -19.74 27.39 18.16
C LEU A 22 -19.60 27.18 19.68
N ARG A 23 -20.70 27.19 20.44
CA ARG A 23 -20.67 26.85 21.87
C ARG A 23 -20.32 25.37 22.11
N ARG A 24 -20.84 24.46 21.27
CA ARG A 24 -20.56 23.02 21.35
C ARG A 24 -19.13 22.65 20.94
N VAL A 25 -18.58 23.37 19.96
CA VAL A 25 -17.17 23.23 19.56
C VAL A 25 -16.24 23.86 20.62
N GLY A 26 -16.65 24.97 21.26
CA GLY A 26 -15.91 25.57 22.37
C GLY A 26 -15.85 24.69 23.62
N GLU A 27 -16.88 23.90 23.91
CA GLU A 27 -16.90 22.92 25.00
C GLU A 27 -16.07 21.66 24.70
N ALA A 28 -15.96 21.26 23.43
CA ALA A 28 -15.13 20.13 23.00
C ALA A 28 -13.63 20.45 22.92
N VAL A 29 -13.27 21.74 22.91
CA VAL A 29 -11.88 22.25 22.83
C VAL A 29 -11.53 23.02 24.12
N ALA A 30 -12.07 22.59 25.25
CA ALA A 30 -11.51 22.96 26.54
C ALA A 30 -10.23 22.15 26.76
N PRO A 31 -9.09 22.78 27.12
CA PRO A 31 -7.85 22.06 27.35
C PRO A 31 -8.07 21.13 28.55
N ILE A 32 -7.94 19.83 28.31
CA ILE A 32 -7.75 18.85 29.38
C ILE A 32 -6.48 19.31 30.11
N ALA A 33 -6.67 19.90 31.28
CA ALA A 33 -5.58 20.22 32.18
C ALA A 33 -4.91 18.89 32.53
N ASP A 34 -3.62 18.80 32.20
CA ASP A 34 -2.72 17.76 32.66
C ASP A 34 -2.74 17.71 34.19
N ASP A 35 -3.52 16.79 34.74
CA ASP A 35 -3.43 16.33 36.13
C ASP A 35 -2.80 14.93 36.10
N ARG A 36 -1.57 14.85 35.60
CA ARG A 36 -0.67 13.70 35.82
C ARG A 36 0.23 14.05 36.99
N SER A 37 -0.26 13.76 38.18
CA SER A 37 0.59 13.54 39.35
C SER A 37 1.62 12.48 39.02
N TYR A 38 2.90 12.85 39.08
CA TYR A 38 4.01 11.92 39.17
C TYR A 38 3.78 11.02 40.37
N ASP A 39 3.53 9.74 40.11
CA ASP A 39 3.57 8.70 41.13
C ASP A 39 4.99 8.12 41.11
N ASP A 40 5.78 8.55 42.08
CA ASP A 40 6.99 7.89 42.55
C ASP A 40 6.61 6.46 42.95
N SER A 41 7.16 5.45 42.28
CA SER A 41 7.51 4.20 42.94
C SER A 41 8.48 3.37 42.09
N ASP A 42 9.67 3.22 42.69
CA ASP A 42 10.35 1.94 42.83
C ASP A 42 10.68 1.18 41.54
N TYR A 43 11.83 1.53 40.96
CA TYR A 43 12.66 0.49 40.35
C TYR A 43 13.96 0.36 41.15
N ASP A 44 14.03 -0.81 41.80
CA ASP A 44 15.06 -1.27 42.68
C ASP A 44 16.46 -1.19 42.07
N ASP A 45 17.29 -0.53 42.86
CA ASP A 45 18.73 -0.51 42.84
C ASP A 45 19.21 -1.82 43.49
N GLU A 46 19.43 -2.88 42.69
CA GLU A 46 20.16 -4.07 43.13
C GLU A 46 21.42 -4.27 42.27
N TYR A 47 22.48 -3.66 42.78
CA TYR A 47 23.84 -4.20 42.89
C TYR A 47 23.95 -5.73 42.83
N TYR A 48 24.82 -6.24 41.95
CA TYR A 48 25.79 -7.34 42.14
C TYR A 48 26.73 -7.19 40.92
N ASP A 49 27.97 -6.72 41.05
CA ASP A 49 29.16 -7.23 41.75
C ASP A 49 30.21 -7.51 40.66
N ASP A 50 31.32 -6.78 40.77
CA ASP A 50 32.69 -7.17 40.49
C ASP A 50 32.92 -8.42 39.62
N ASP A 51 33.48 -8.21 38.44
CA ASP A 51 34.59 -9.02 37.90
C ASP A 51 35.47 -8.12 37.02
N ASP A 52 36.23 -7.24 37.69
CA ASP A 52 37.59 -6.91 37.27
C ASP A 52 38.38 -8.22 37.27
N GLU A 53 38.83 -8.72 36.11
CA GLU A 53 40.10 -9.45 36.03
C GLU A 53 40.58 -9.68 34.58
N HIS A 54 41.83 -9.27 34.35
CA HIS A 54 42.78 -9.75 33.35
C HIS A 54 42.72 -9.22 31.90
N SER A 55 43.36 -8.06 31.77
CA SER A 55 44.44 -7.87 30.80
C SER A 55 45.45 -9.03 30.88
N GLU A 56 45.54 -9.86 29.84
CA GLU A 56 46.71 -10.69 29.58
C GLU A 56 47.12 -10.60 28.10
N VAL A 57 48.20 -9.85 27.91
CA VAL A 57 49.12 -9.92 26.79
C VAL A 57 49.78 -11.30 26.83
N TYR A 58 49.62 -12.12 25.78
CA TYR A 58 50.54 -13.22 25.53
C TYR A 58 51.21 -13.05 24.17
N GLU A 59 52.48 -12.64 24.24
CA GLU A 59 53.53 -13.10 23.35
C GLU A 59 53.61 -14.63 23.43
N LEU A 60 53.57 -15.31 22.27
CA LEU A 60 54.04 -16.69 22.15
C LEU A 60 54.83 -16.84 20.85
N GLU A 61 56.14 -16.68 20.99
CA GLU A 61 57.12 -17.30 20.12
C GLU A 61 57.06 -18.83 20.25
N GLY A 62 57.26 -19.52 19.12
CA GLY A 62 57.97 -20.81 19.02
C GLY A 62 57.38 -22.04 19.70
N GLU A 63 57.03 -23.07 18.92
CA GLU A 63 57.90 -24.26 18.82
C GLU A 63 57.36 -25.31 17.84
N LEU A 64 58.33 -25.95 17.19
CA LEU A 64 58.27 -27.16 16.39
C LEU A 64 57.54 -28.30 17.12
N SER A 65 56.72 -29.10 16.45
CA SER A 65 56.78 -30.56 16.62
C SER A 65 55.91 -31.34 15.61
N THR A 66 56.57 -32.33 15.05
CA THR A 66 56.16 -33.50 14.26
C THR A 66 54.90 -34.26 14.73
N ASN A 67 54.06 -34.66 13.77
CA ASN A 67 53.55 -36.05 13.61
C ASN A 67 52.74 -36.12 12.30
N ALA A 68 53.21 -36.80 11.25
CA ALA A 68 53.25 -38.25 11.06
C ALA A 68 51.87 -38.88 10.84
N GLY A 69 51.63 -39.38 9.61
CA GLY A 69 50.91 -40.63 9.42
C GLY A 69 49.86 -40.71 8.31
N THR A 70 50.21 -41.47 7.26
CA THR A 70 49.33 -42.42 6.51
C THR A 70 48.30 -41.82 5.54
N SER A 71 48.17 -42.18 4.25
CA SER A 71 48.77 -43.22 3.39
C SER A 71 48.13 -43.21 1.98
N VAL A 72 48.95 -43.47 0.94
CA VAL A 72 48.70 -44.34 -0.27
C VAL A 72 47.61 -43.86 -1.26
N SER A 73 47.77 -43.76 -2.60
CA SER A 73 48.41 -44.61 -3.62
C SER A 73 48.75 -43.80 -4.91
N LEU A 74 49.95 -43.95 -5.49
CA LEU A 74 50.23 -44.75 -6.71
C LEU A 74 49.59 -44.24 -8.02
N VAL A 75 50.41 -43.78 -8.97
CA VAL A 75 50.55 -44.30 -10.36
C VAL A 75 51.71 -43.58 -11.08
N GLN A 76 52.54 -44.40 -11.73
CA GLN A 76 53.77 -44.13 -12.47
C GLN A 76 53.56 -43.46 -13.84
N THR A 77 54.71 -43.19 -14.51
CA THR A 77 54.96 -42.99 -15.96
C THR A 77 55.08 -41.50 -16.36
N VAL A 78 56.07 -40.97 -17.09
CA VAL A 78 57.18 -41.49 -17.92
C VAL A 78 58.37 -40.51 -17.84
N SER A 79 59.57 -41.08 -17.78
CA SER A 79 60.89 -40.46 -17.94
C SER A 79 61.32 -40.35 -19.41
N GLY A 80 62.08 -39.30 -19.74
CA GLY A 80 62.95 -39.23 -20.93
C GLY A 80 62.85 -37.86 -21.61
N GLY A 81 63.93 -37.13 -21.90
CA GLY A 81 65.36 -37.36 -21.78
C GLY A 81 66.12 -36.15 -22.34
N ALA A 82 67.46 -36.26 -22.36
CA ALA A 82 68.43 -35.44 -23.10
C ALA A 82 68.56 -33.95 -22.66
N GLU A 83 69.72 -33.34 -22.45
CA GLU A 83 71.11 -33.69 -22.74
C GLU A 83 72.01 -32.77 -21.91
N THR A 84 72.88 -33.37 -21.10
CA THR A 84 74.13 -32.80 -20.57
C THR A 84 75.26 -33.38 -21.41
N ILE A 85 76.22 -32.56 -21.86
CA ILE A 85 77.58 -32.84 -22.39
C ILE A 85 77.99 -31.49 -23.04
N GLU A 86 79.05 -30.76 -22.71
CA GLU A 86 80.47 -31.10 -22.60
C GLU A 86 81.21 -29.83 -22.11
N ARG A 87 82.03 -29.90 -21.06
CA ARG A 87 83.23 -29.07 -20.88
C ARG A 87 83.89 -29.38 -19.54
N GLU A 88 84.79 -30.36 -19.55
CA GLU A 88 85.95 -30.34 -18.67
C GLU A 88 87.06 -31.30 -19.13
N ARG A 89 88.29 -30.75 -19.12
CA ARG A 89 89.60 -31.40 -18.98
C ARG A 89 90.22 -32.18 -20.16
N LEU A 90 91.46 -31.76 -20.46
CA LEU A 90 92.71 -32.48 -20.75
C LEU A 90 93.60 -31.45 -21.50
N ALA A 91 94.63 -30.80 -20.98
CA ALA A 91 95.75 -31.24 -20.15
C ALA A 91 96.40 -32.52 -20.69
N ASP A 92 97.19 -32.37 -21.76
CA ASP A 92 98.47 -33.05 -22.00
C ASP A 92 98.83 -32.93 -23.49
N GLU A 93 99.90 -32.19 -23.81
CA GLU A 93 100.85 -32.55 -24.88
C GLU A 93 102.05 -31.59 -24.83
N ALA A 94 103.05 -32.02 -24.06
CA ALA A 94 104.43 -31.57 -24.19
C ALA A 94 105.15 -32.55 -25.13
N GLY A 95 105.87 -32.03 -26.12
CA GLY A 95 106.74 -32.84 -26.98
C GLY A 95 107.55 -31.96 -27.92
N PRO A 96 108.90 -32.03 -27.94
CA PRO A 96 109.77 -30.92 -28.30
C PRO A 96 110.38 -31.08 -29.70
N GLU A 97 110.80 -29.98 -30.34
CA GLU A 97 111.91 -30.06 -31.30
C GLU A 97 112.64 -28.71 -31.51
N GLN A 98 113.96 -28.83 -31.61
CA GLN A 98 115.00 -27.82 -31.57
C GLN A 98 115.17 -27.04 -32.89
N LYS A 99 115.66 -25.80 -32.77
CA LYS A 99 116.85 -25.21 -33.47
C LYS A 99 116.73 -23.68 -33.40
N ASP A 100 117.45 -23.01 -32.50
CA ASP A 100 118.88 -22.67 -32.58
C ASP A 100 119.22 -21.78 -33.79
N CYS A 101 119.56 -20.52 -33.50
CA CYS A 101 120.44 -19.56 -34.21
C CYS A 101 119.95 -18.10 -33.98
N GLY A 102 120.79 -17.26 -33.37
CA GLY A 102 120.66 -15.79 -33.42
C GLY A 102 120.91 -15.07 -32.10
N GLU A 103 122.14 -15.12 -31.61
CA GLU A 103 122.62 -14.30 -30.50
C GLU A 103 122.65 -12.82 -30.87
N GLY A 104 122.24 -11.99 -29.91
CA GLY A 104 122.58 -10.57 -29.83
C GLY A 104 121.55 -9.63 -30.44
N ILE A 105 120.55 -9.22 -29.64
CA ILE A 105 120.02 -7.84 -29.51
C ILE A 105 119.07 -7.81 -28.30
N SER A 106 119.52 -7.08 -27.27
CA SER A 106 118.84 -6.48 -26.10
C SER A 106 117.73 -7.25 -25.35
N ASP A 107 118.06 -7.66 -24.12
CA ASP A 107 117.13 -8.11 -23.05
C ASP A 107 115.95 -7.15 -22.80
N GLU A 108 116.05 -5.89 -23.24
CA GLU A 108 114.97 -4.89 -23.16
C GLU A 108 113.75 -5.24 -24.01
N LEU A 109 113.91 -5.77 -25.23
CA LEU A 109 112.78 -6.17 -26.09
C LEU A 109 112.04 -7.39 -25.53
N ARG A 110 112.76 -8.27 -24.81
CA ARG A 110 112.18 -9.44 -24.16
C ARG A 110 111.38 -9.04 -22.93
N GLU A 111 111.88 -8.10 -22.15
CA GLU A 111 111.15 -7.52 -21.02
C GLU A 111 109.98 -6.64 -21.48
N GLU A 112 110.09 -5.94 -22.60
CA GLU A 112 108.99 -5.16 -23.16
C GLU A 112 107.87 -6.05 -23.72
N SER A 113 108.20 -7.12 -24.46
CA SER A 113 107.22 -8.10 -24.91
C SER A 113 106.55 -8.83 -23.74
N LYS A 114 107.28 -9.05 -22.63
CA LYS A 114 106.73 -9.60 -21.40
C LYS A 114 105.77 -8.63 -20.71
N ARG A 115 106.11 -7.34 -20.64
CA ARG A 115 105.23 -6.28 -20.12
C ARG A 115 103.98 -6.11 -20.99
N GLU A 116 104.11 -6.23 -22.30
CA GLU A 116 102.98 -6.13 -23.22
C GLU A 116 102.03 -7.32 -23.09
N ARG A 117 102.58 -8.55 -22.96
CA ARG A 117 101.78 -9.74 -22.63
C ARG A 117 101.11 -9.63 -21.25
N GLU A 118 101.77 -9.05 -20.26
CA GLU A 118 101.17 -8.79 -18.95
C GLU A 118 100.08 -7.72 -19.01
N ARG A 119 100.23 -6.67 -19.83
CA ARG A 119 99.18 -5.66 -20.07
C ARG A 119 97.97 -6.26 -20.78
N LEU A 120 98.18 -7.09 -21.79
CA LEU A 120 97.10 -7.80 -22.49
C LEU A 120 96.40 -8.79 -21.56
N ALA A 121 97.14 -9.56 -20.76
CA ALA A 121 96.57 -10.45 -19.76
C ALA A 121 95.80 -9.68 -18.66
N ALA A 122 96.28 -8.50 -18.26
CA ALA A 122 95.58 -7.63 -17.31
C ALA A 122 94.29 -7.03 -17.92
N ALA A 123 94.34 -6.59 -19.18
CA ALA A 123 93.18 -6.10 -19.92
C ALA A 123 92.13 -7.20 -20.14
N GLU A 124 92.55 -8.43 -20.45
CA GLU A 124 91.67 -9.58 -20.60
C GLU A 124 91.02 -9.98 -19.27
N ARG A 125 91.78 -9.97 -18.16
CA ARG A 125 91.22 -10.17 -16.81
C ARG A 125 90.22 -9.07 -16.44
N ALA A 126 90.50 -7.81 -16.79
CA ALA A 126 89.58 -6.70 -16.56
C ALA A 126 88.30 -6.83 -17.40
N ALA A 127 88.41 -7.25 -18.66
CA ALA A 127 87.26 -7.53 -19.53
C ALA A 127 86.44 -8.73 -19.02
N ALA A 128 87.10 -9.79 -18.55
CA ALA A 128 86.45 -10.94 -17.94
C ALA A 128 85.72 -10.56 -16.64
N ALA A 129 86.31 -9.70 -15.80
CA ALA A 129 85.68 -9.17 -14.59
C ALA A 129 84.42 -8.35 -14.91
N ARG A 130 84.47 -7.46 -15.92
CA ARG A 130 83.30 -6.69 -16.38
C ARG A 130 82.18 -7.58 -16.92
N ARG A 131 82.52 -8.63 -17.68
CA ARG A 131 81.54 -9.61 -18.17
C ARG A 131 80.91 -10.40 -17.02
N ALA A 132 81.70 -10.80 -16.02
CA ALA A 132 81.19 -11.49 -14.84
C ALA A 132 80.26 -10.59 -14.00
N GLU A 133 80.58 -9.30 -13.90
CA GLU A 133 79.73 -8.32 -13.21
C GLU A 133 78.41 -8.06 -13.94
N LEU A 134 78.43 -7.94 -15.27
CA LEU A 134 77.20 -7.84 -16.08
C LEU A 134 76.31 -9.09 -15.93
N VAL A 135 76.90 -10.28 -15.95
CA VAL A 135 76.14 -11.53 -15.69
C VAL A 135 75.58 -11.56 -14.27
N ARG A 136 76.29 -11.03 -13.27
CA ARG A 136 75.77 -10.89 -11.90
C ARG A 136 74.59 -9.92 -11.85
N GLN A 137 74.72 -8.74 -12.47
CA GLN A 137 73.64 -7.75 -12.54
C GLN A 137 72.41 -8.27 -13.30
N GLU A 138 72.62 -9.00 -14.40
CA GLU A 138 71.53 -9.63 -15.16
C GLU A 138 70.85 -10.73 -14.35
N LYS A 139 71.61 -11.54 -13.62
CA LYS A 139 71.07 -12.54 -12.69
C LYS A 139 70.25 -11.89 -11.56
N GLU A 140 70.70 -10.77 -11.01
CA GLU A 140 69.98 -10.00 -9.99
C GLU A 140 68.70 -9.37 -10.56
N ARG A 141 68.74 -8.84 -11.78
CA ARG A 141 67.53 -8.34 -12.48
C ARG A 141 66.51 -9.45 -12.72
N LEU A 142 66.96 -10.62 -13.20
CA LEU A 142 66.08 -11.78 -13.40
C LEU A 142 65.53 -12.34 -12.08
N GLN A 143 66.30 -12.29 -10.99
CA GLN A 143 65.80 -12.66 -9.66
C GLN A 143 64.74 -11.67 -9.16
N MET A 144 64.97 -10.36 -9.34
CA MET A 144 64.00 -9.32 -8.97
C MET A 144 62.74 -9.40 -9.83
N GLU A 145 62.86 -9.65 -11.13
CA GLU A 145 61.73 -9.87 -12.03
C GLU A 145 60.91 -11.11 -11.65
N ARG A 146 61.57 -12.22 -11.26
CA ARG A 146 60.89 -13.41 -10.73
C ARG A 146 60.14 -13.12 -9.44
N LEU A 147 60.73 -12.37 -8.51
CA LEU A 147 60.07 -11.96 -7.27
C LEU A 147 58.85 -11.08 -7.53
N MET A 148 58.95 -10.11 -8.45
CA MET A 148 57.81 -9.25 -8.83
C MET A 148 56.72 -10.05 -9.55
N ALA A 149 57.09 -11.01 -10.41
CA ALA A 149 56.13 -11.88 -11.08
C ALA A 149 55.44 -12.84 -10.10
N GLU A 150 56.16 -13.35 -9.10
CA GLU A 150 55.60 -14.18 -8.02
C GLU A 150 54.67 -13.37 -7.11
N GLN A 151 55.03 -12.12 -6.79
CA GLN A 151 54.18 -11.21 -6.03
C GLN A 151 52.87 -10.90 -6.77
N ARG A 152 52.94 -10.61 -8.08
CA ARG A 152 51.74 -10.42 -8.92
C ARG A 152 50.86 -11.66 -8.99
N ARG A 153 51.45 -12.87 -8.99
CA ARG A 153 50.68 -14.12 -8.92
C ARG A 153 49.96 -14.27 -7.58
N ARG A 154 50.64 -14.00 -6.46
CA ARG A 154 50.02 -14.01 -5.14
C ARG A 154 48.91 -12.97 -4.99
N GLU A 155 49.11 -11.77 -5.54
CA GLU A 155 48.08 -10.73 -5.54
C GLU A 155 46.86 -11.13 -6.40
N ALA A 156 47.08 -11.72 -7.57
CA ALA A 156 45.98 -12.24 -8.40
C ALA A 156 45.24 -13.41 -7.74
N GLU A 157 45.95 -14.34 -7.11
CA GLU A 157 45.36 -15.44 -6.34
C GLU A 157 44.54 -14.91 -5.15
N ALA A 158 45.09 -13.97 -4.37
CA ALA A 158 44.38 -13.31 -3.27
C ALA A 158 43.15 -12.53 -3.75
N GLU A 159 43.19 -11.91 -4.93
CA GLU A 159 42.02 -11.26 -5.52
C GLU A 159 40.94 -12.26 -5.91
N THR A 160 41.30 -13.42 -6.47
CA THR A 160 40.32 -14.47 -6.78
C THR A 160 39.72 -15.10 -5.51
N GLU A 161 40.51 -15.25 -4.45
CA GLU A 161 40.04 -15.74 -3.16
C GLU A 161 39.11 -14.74 -2.48
N ARG A 162 39.41 -13.43 -2.53
CA ARG A 162 38.51 -12.36 -2.07
C ARG A 162 37.18 -12.37 -2.82
N LYS A 163 37.20 -12.50 -4.15
CA LYS A 163 35.98 -12.58 -4.96
C LYS A 163 35.15 -13.83 -4.64
N LEU A 164 35.80 -14.96 -4.36
CA LEU A 164 35.10 -16.18 -3.96
C LEU A 164 34.49 -16.04 -2.56
N ALA A 165 35.21 -15.44 -1.61
CA ALA A 165 34.71 -15.15 -0.27
C ALA A 165 33.53 -14.16 -0.31
N GLU A 166 33.61 -13.11 -1.11
CA GLU A 166 32.53 -12.15 -1.32
C GLU A 166 31.30 -12.80 -1.96
N GLN A 167 31.47 -13.70 -2.93
CA GLN A 167 30.37 -14.49 -3.49
C GLN A 167 29.73 -15.42 -2.46
N GLN A 168 30.52 -16.05 -1.59
CA GLN A 168 30.01 -16.89 -0.51
C GLN A 168 29.25 -16.06 0.54
N GLU A 169 29.74 -14.87 0.88
CA GLU A 169 29.05 -13.94 1.79
C GLU A 169 27.73 -13.44 1.18
N GLN A 170 27.72 -13.08 -0.10
CA GLN A 170 26.50 -12.72 -0.82
C GLN A 170 25.47 -13.87 -0.82
N GLN A 171 25.91 -15.11 -1.02
CA GLN A 171 25.02 -16.28 -0.93
C GLN A 171 24.47 -16.49 0.49
N ARG A 172 25.27 -16.26 1.54
CA ARG A 172 24.80 -16.33 2.92
C ARG A 172 23.78 -15.24 3.23
N LEU A 173 24.03 -14.01 2.80
CA LEU A 173 23.08 -12.90 2.97
C LEU A 173 21.79 -13.14 2.16
N GLU A 174 21.88 -13.73 0.97
CA GLU A 174 20.68 -14.09 0.19
C GLU A 174 19.87 -15.20 0.87
N GLN A 175 20.54 -16.22 1.41
CA GLN A 175 19.88 -17.26 2.22
C GLN A 175 19.22 -16.67 3.48
N GLU A 176 19.92 -15.79 4.19
CA GLU A 176 19.38 -15.10 5.37
C GLU A 176 18.16 -14.22 5.02
N ARG A 177 18.19 -13.53 3.87
CA ARG A 177 17.01 -12.78 3.37
C ARG A 177 15.83 -13.69 3.07
N ILE A 178 16.08 -14.84 2.43
CA ILE A 178 15.02 -15.83 2.15
C ILE A 178 14.44 -16.40 3.45
N GLU A 179 15.27 -16.66 4.46
CA GLU A 179 14.83 -17.15 5.76
C GLU A 179 14.05 -16.09 6.54
N ALA A 180 14.51 -14.83 6.54
CA ALA A 180 13.79 -13.70 7.13
C ALA A 180 12.44 -13.45 6.44
N GLU A 181 12.38 -13.57 5.11
CA GLU A 181 11.12 -13.45 4.36
C GLU A 181 10.15 -14.60 4.70
N LYS A 182 10.65 -15.84 4.82
CA LYS A 182 9.85 -16.99 5.28
C LYS A 182 9.34 -16.80 6.71
N ALA A 183 10.16 -16.27 7.61
CA ALA A 183 9.77 -15.96 8.98
C ALA A 183 8.66 -14.89 9.03
N ARG A 184 8.79 -13.81 8.24
CA ARG A 184 7.74 -12.78 8.12
C ARG A 184 6.43 -13.34 7.57
N LYS A 185 6.48 -14.20 6.54
CA LYS A 185 5.28 -14.86 6.00
C LYS A 185 4.63 -15.81 7.02
N ALA A 186 5.43 -16.53 7.81
CA ALA A 186 4.91 -17.39 8.87
C ALA A 186 4.26 -16.58 10.01
N GLU A 187 4.83 -15.44 10.37
CA GLU A 187 4.27 -14.52 11.36
C GLU A 187 2.97 -13.87 10.87
N GLN A 188 2.91 -13.43 9.61
CA GLN A 188 1.69 -12.94 8.97
C GLN A 188 0.57 -13.99 9.00
N LEU A 189 0.88 -15.24 8.65
CA LEU A 189 -0.09 -16.35 8.74
C LEU A 189 -0.52 -16.62 10.19
N ARG A 190 0.37 -16.43 11.17
CA ARG A 190 0.02 -16.58 12.58
C ARG A 190 -0.95 -15.49 13.04
N LEU A 191 -0.70 -14.23 12.66
CA LEU A 191 -1.56 -13.09 12.97
C LEU A 191 -2.92 -13.19 12.25
N GLU A 192 -2.93 -13.67 11.00
CA GLU A 192 -4.18 -13.90 10.26
C GLU A 192 -5.01 -15.01 10.91
N ASN A 193 -4.39 -16.12 11.30
CA ASN A 193 -5.08 -17.17 12.06
C ASN A 193 -5.60 -16.67 13.41
N GLU A 194 -4.83 -15.86 14.13
CA GLU A 194 -5.27 -15.24 15.39
C GLU A 194 -6.45 -14.27 15.17
N ARG A 195 -6.45 -13.51 14.07
CA ARG A 195 -7.58 -12.66 13.67
C ARG A 195 -8.83 -13.48 13.39
N ILE A 196 -8.71 -14.56 12.61
CA ILE A 196 -9.82 -15.48 12.31
C ILE A 196 -10.36 -16.11 13.60
N GLU A 197 -9.50 -16.46 14.54
CA GLU A 197 -9.90 -17.05 15.82
C GLU A 197 -10.62 -16.02 16.72
N ARG A 198 -10.13 -14.78 16.78
CA ARG A 198 -10.81 -13.67 17.46
C ARG A 198 -12.19 -13.38 16.85
N GLU A 199 -12.30 -13.41 15.53
CA GLU A 199 -13.56 -13.23 14.82
C GLU A 199 -14.55 -14.37 15.11
N ARG A 200 -14.07 -15.61 15.15
CA ARG A 200 -14.89 -16.77 15.57
C ARG A 200 -15.40 -16.64 16.99
N VAL A 201 -14.55 -16.24 17.93
CA VAL A 201 -14.93 -16.03 19.34
C VAL A 201 -15.91 -14.87 19.48
N ALA A 202 -15.74 -13.78 18.71
CA ALA A 202 -16.67 -12.66 18.68
C ALA A 202 -18.05 -13.09 18.15
N ASN A 203 -18.09 -13.82 17.04
CA ASN A 203 -19.32 -14.37 16.46
C ASN A 203 -20.02 -15.36 17.41
N GLU A 204 -19.26 -16.20 18.12
CA GLU A 204 -19.81 -17.11 19.13
C GLU A 204 -20.41 -16.34 20.32
N ARG A 205 -19.78 -15.24 20.75
CA ARG A 205 -20.30 -14.36 21.80
C ARG A 205 -21.59 -13.64 21.37
N ILE A 206 -21.67 -13.19 20.12
CA ILE A 206 -22.89 -12.58 19.57
C ILE A 206 -24.01 -13.61 19.53
N ALA A 207 -23.74 -14.81 19.03
CA ALA A 207 -24.72 -15.91 19.00
C ALA A 207 -25.18 -16.31 20.42
N ALA A 208 -24.28 -16.32 21.41
CA ALA A 208 -24.64 -16.58 22.80
C ALA A 208 -25.55 -15.48 23.39
N ARG A 209 -25.27 -14.20 23.11
CA ARG A 209 -26.12 -13.08 23.52
C ARG A 209 -27.50 -13.15 22.89
N GLN A 210 -27.59 -13.50 21.60
CA GLN A 210 -28.87 -13.69 20.91
C GLN A 210 -29.71 -14.80 21.57
N ARG A 211 -29.10 -15.94 21.93
CA ARG A 211 -29.79 -17.01 22.66
C ARG A 211 -30.26 -16.58 24.06
N GLU A 212 -29.47 -15.78 24.77
CA GLU A 212 -29.88 -15.24 26.08
C GLU A 212 -31.04 -14.24 25.95
N GLU A 213 -31.02 -13.38 24.93
CA GLU A 213 -32.12 -12.45 24.66
C GLU A 213 -33.40 -13.16 24.24
N GLU A 214 -33.31 -14.18 23.39
CA GLU A 214 -34.45 -15.04 23.05
C GLU A 214 -35.02 -15.72 24.30
N SER A 215 -34.17 -16.28 25.16
CA SER A 215 -34.61 -16.87 26.43
C SER A 215 -35.27 -15.84 27.37
N LYS A 216 -34.78 -14.60 27.40
CA LYS A 216 -35.42 -13.50 28.13
C LYS A 216 -36.78 -13.13 27.55
N ARG A 217 -36.89 -13.01 26.23
CA ARG A 217 -38.17 -12.74 25.54
C ARG A 217 -39.18 -13.86 25.77
N GLU A 218 -38.73 -15.11 25.79
CA GLU A 218 -39.59 -16.26 26.07
C GLU A 218 -40.08 -16.28 27.53
N ARG A 219 -39.20 -15.98 28.49
CA ARG A 219 -39.59 -15.81 29.90
C ARG A 219 -40.56 -14.64 30.11
N GLU A 220 -40.36 -13.55 29.38
CA GLU A 220 -41.24 -12.38 29.45
C GLU A 220 -42.62 -12.67 28.83
N ARG A 221 -42.67 -13.43 27.73
CA ARG A 221 -43.93 -13.94 27.16
C ARG A 221 -44.68 -14.84 28.13
N LEU A 222 -43.98 -15.75 28.81
CA LEU A 222 -44.59 -16.61 29.83
C LEU A 222 -45.10 -15.80 31.03
N ALA A 223 -44.34 -14.81 31.50
CA ALA A 223 -44.78 -13.93 32.58
C ALA A 223 -45.97 -13.02 32.18
N ALA A 224 -46.03 -12.57 30.93
CA ALA A 224 -47.17 -11.81 30.39
C ALA A 224 -48.43 -12.67 30.29
N ALA A 225 -48.30 -13.93 29.83
CA ALA A 225 -49.39 -14.89 29.80
C ALA A 225 -49.92 -15.22 31.20
N GLU A 226 -49.03 -15.38 32.19
CA GLU A 226 -49.41 -15.63 33.58
C GLU A 226 -50.16 -14.43 34.20
N ARG A 227 -49.74 -13.20 33.89
CA ARG A 227 -50.45 -11.98 34.32
C ARG A 227 -51.81 -11.83 33.64
N ALA A 228 -51.95 -12.23 32.37
CA ALA A 228 -53.22 -12.22 31.66
C ALA A 228 -54.19 -13.23 32.28
N ALA A 229 -53.74 -14.46 32.54
CA ALA A 229 -54.54 -15.50 33.21
C ALA A 229 -54.98 -15.09 34.63
N ALA A 230 -54.11 -14.41 35.39
CA ALA A 230 -54.46 -13.89 36.71
C ALA A 230 -55.56 -12.82 36.67
N ARG A 231 -55.54 -11.93 35.66
CA ARG A 231 -56.58 -10.91 35.47
C ARG A 231 -57.91 -11.50 35.04
N GLU A 232 -57.89 -12.52 34.19
CA GLU A 232 -59.08 -13.23 33.74
C GLU A 232 -59.78 -13.95 34.92
N ALA A 233 -59.00 -14.61 35.78
CA ALA A 233 -59.52 -15.24 37.01
C ALA A 233 -60.08 -14.21 38.02
N GLU A 234 -59.58 -12.98 38.03
CA GLU A 234 -60.10 -11.90 38.88
C GLU A 234 -61.41 -11.32 38.34
N LEU A 235 -61.53 -11.19 37.02
CA LEU A 235 -62.79 -10.79 36.36
C LEU A 235 -63.89 -11.85 36.54
N GLU A 236 -63.55 -13.13 36.45
CA GLU A 236 -64.51 -14.23 36.67
C GLU A 236 -65.03 -14.23 38.12
N ARG A 237 -64.18 -13.90 39.11
CA ARG A 237 -64.61 -13.68 40.50
C ARG A 237 -65.57 -12.50 40.61
N GLN A 238 -65.26 -11.36 40.00
CA GLN A 238 -66.13 -10.18 40.01
C GLN A 238 -67.48 -10.45 39.33
N GLU A 239 -67.52 -11.19 38.23
CA GLU A 239 -68.76 -11.58 37.58
C GLU A 239 -69.60 -12.54 38.44
N SER A 240 -68.95 -13.49 39.12
CA SER A 240 -69.64 -14.40 40.04
C SER A 240 -70.27 -13.66 41.24
N GLU A 241 -69.63 -12.59 41.73
CA GLU A 241 -70.15 -11.73 42.80
C GLU A 241 -71.32 -10.86 42.31
N ARG A 242 -71.26 -10.33 41.08
CA ARG A 242 -72.37 -9.58 40.47
C ARG A 242 -73.60 -10.45 40.27
N LEU A 243 -73.42 -11.69 39.80
CA LEU A 243 -74.51 -12.65 39.61
C LEU A 243 -75.15 -13.08 40.95
N GLN A 244 -74.38 -13.16 42.04
CA GLN A 244 -74.95 -13.39 43.37
C GLN A 244 -75.78 -12.19 43.86
N MET A 245 -75.33 -10.97 43.60
CA MET A 245 -76.05 -9.76 44.01
C MET A 245 -77.33 -9.54 43.19
N GLU A 246 -77.32 -9.89 41.91
CA GLU A 246 -78.50 -9.84 41.04
C GLU A 246 -79.59 -10.83 41.46
N ARG A 247 -79.21 -12.06 41.86
CA ARG A 247 -80.15 -13.06 42.40
C ARG A 247 -80.85 -12.59 43.67
N LEU A 248 -80.13 -11.91 44.56
CA LEU A 248 -80.68 -11.32 45.80
C LEU A 248 -81.70 -10.21 45.51
N MET A 249 -81.46 -9.39 44.49
CA MET A 249 -82.38 -8.31 44.08
C MET A 249 -83.63 -8.83 43.36
N ALA A 250 -83.51 -9.92 42.59
CA ALA A 250 -84.64 -10.57 41.94
C ALA A 250 -85.60 -11.23 42.96
N GLU A 251 -85.06 -11.83 44.03
CA GLU A 251 -85.86 -12.46 45.08
C GLU A 251 -86.68 -11.43 45.90
N GLN A 252 -86.15 -10.22 46.12
CA GLN A 252 -86.90 -9.15 46.78
C GLN A 252 -88.09 -8.66 45.97
N ARG A 253 -87.95 -8.57 44.64
CA ARG A 253 -89.03 -8.14 43.74
C ARG A 253 -90.19 -9.13 43.68
N GLN A 254 -89.93 -10.43 43.84
CA GLN A 254 -90.99 -11.45 43.88
C GLN A 254 -91.85 -11.34 45.15
N ARG A 255 -91.24 -11.03 46.31
CA ARG A 255 -92.00 -10.87 47.58
C ARG A 255 -92.91 -9.65 47.60
N GLU A 256 -92.55 -8.59 46.88
CA GLU A 256 -93.38 -7.37 46.80
C GLU A 256 -94.60 -7.58 45.89
N ALA A 257 -94.47 -8.34 44.80
CA ALA A 257 -95.57 -8.64 43.88
C ALA A 257 -96.66 -9.54 44.53
N GLU A 258 -96.25 -10.51 45.36
CA GLU A 258 -97.20 -11.40 46.06
C GLU A 258 -98.05 -10.66 47.11
N ALA A 259 -97.49 -9.64 47.78
CA ALA A 259 -98.20 -8.85 48.78
C ALA A 259 -99.26 -7.88 48.19
N GLU A 260 -99.13 -7.49 46.91
CA GLU A 260 -100.10 -6.63 46.24
C GLU A 260 -101.30 -7.41 45.69
N ALA A 261 -101.13 -8.68 45.30
CA ALA A 261 -102.22 -9.54 44.83
C ALA A 261 -103.24 -9.84 45.95
N GLU A 262 -102.77 -10.00 47.19
CA GLU A 262 -103.63 -10.33 48.35
C GLU A 262 -104.53 -9.14 48.77
N ARG A 263 -104.11 -7.90 48.48
CA ARG A 263 -104.89 -6.67 48.76
C ARG A 263 -106.04 -6.43 47.79
N GLN A 264 -106.03 -7.05 46.61
CA GLN A 264 -107.09 -6.88 45.61
C GLN A 264 -108.27 -7.83 45.82
N LEU A 265 -108.04 -9.04 46.35
CA LEU A 265 -109.11 -10.01 46.66
C LEU A 265 -110.01 -9.57 47.82
N ALA A 266 -109.47 -8.89 48.84
CA ALA A 266 -110.23 -8.40 50.00
C ALA A 266 -111.23 -7.26 49.70
N LYS A 267 -111.13 -6.61 48.53
CA LYS A 267 -112.04 -5.53 48.12
C LYS A 267 -113.30 -6.02 47.40
N GLN A 268 -113.31 -7.24 46.87
CA GLN A 268 -114.46 -7.76 46.11
C GLN A 268 -115.56 -8.38 46.99
N GLU A 269 -115.24 -8.86 48.19
CA GLU A 269 -116.21 -9.54 49.08
C GLU A 269 -117.18 -8.61 49.84
N ARG A 270 -116.89 -7.31 49.96
CA ARG A 270 -117.76 -6.36 50.69
C ARG A 270 -118.93 -5.82 49.87
N MET A 271 -118.94 -6.01 48.55
CA MET A 271 -119.91 -5.36 47.67
C MET A 271 -121.18 -6.18 47.39
N LEU A 272 -121.19 -7.47 47.77
CA LEU A 272 -122.29 -8.41 47.43
C LEU A 272 -123.35 -8.56 48.54
N ALA A 273 -123.19 -7.88 49.68
CA ALA A 273 -124.06 -8.06 50.85
C ALA A 273 -125.19 -7.01 50.98
N GLU A 274 -125.17 -5.91 50.24
CA GLU A 274 -126.22 -4.89 50.26
C GLU A 274 -127.30 -5.18 49.21
N GLN A 275 -127.88 -6.37 49.36
CA GLN A 275 -129.03 -6.87 48.62
C GLN A 275 -130.14 -5.80 48.52
N ALA A 276 -130.94 -5.93 47.48
CA ALA A 276 -132.38 -5.77 47.64
C ALA A 276 -132.88 -4.42 48.21
N LYS A 277 -132.49 -3.32 47.56
CA LYS A 277 -133.50 -2.29 47.22
C LYS A 277 -133.99 -2.48 45.78
N GLN A 278 -134.53 -3.68 45.60
CA GLN A 278 -135.02 -4.34 44.40
C GLN A 278 -136.25 -3.68 43.76
N ALA A 279 -136.50 -2.38 43.94
CA ALA A 279 -137.70 -1.70 43.41
C ALA A 279 -137.39 -0.50 42.49
N GLU A 280 -136.13 -0.05 42.42
CA GLU A 280 -135.69 1.03 41.51
C GLU A 280 -135.15 0.49 40.17
N LEU A 281 -135.16 -0.84 40.03
CA LEU A 281 -134.47 -1.61 38.97
C LEU A 281 -135.15 -1.59 37.59
N GLU A 282 -136.38 -1.10 37.45
CA GLU A 282 -137.06 -1.08 36.14
C GLU A 282 -136.90 0.25 35.38
N ILE A 283 -136.71 1.38 36.09
CA ILE A 283 -136.43 2.68 35.45
C ILE A 283 -134.91 2.86 35.20
N GLN A 284 -134.05 2.21 36.00
CA GLN A 284 -132.60 2.18 35.76
C GLN A 284 -132.16 1.23 34.64
N HIS A 285 -132.99 0.30 34.15
CA HIS A 285 -132.57 -0.61 33.07
C HIS A 285 -132.29 0.13 31.75
N GLN A 286 -133.12 1.13 31.42
CA GLN A 286 -132.94 1.94 30.20
C GLN A 286 -131.80 2.97 30.33
N SER A 287 -131.55 3.49 31.54
CA SER A 287 -130.39 4.36 31.83
C SER A 287 -129.07 3.59 31.92
N ARG A 288 -129.09 2.33 32.36
CA ARG A 288 -127.90 1.46 32.40
C ARG A 288 -127.50 0.90 31.04
N GLU A 289 -128.44 0.73 30.10
CA GLU A 289 -128.09 0.42 28.71
C GLU A 289 -127.46 1.63 28.02
N SER A 290 -127.96 2.85 28.24
CA SER A 290 -127.29 4.06 27.72
C SER A 290 -125.93 4.30 28.38
N GLU A 291 -125.79 4.04 29.68
CA GLU A 291 -124.48 4.12 30.38
C GLU A 291 -123.53 2.99 30.01
N ARG A 292 -124.00 1.78 29.70
CA ARG A 292 -123.15 0.69 29.18
C ARG A 292 -122.63 1.03 27.79
N LEU A 293 -123.48 1.56 26.91
CA LEU A 293 -123.05 2.05 25.60
C LEU A 293 -122.11 3.25 25.73
N GLN A 294 -122.34 4.16 26.69
CA GLN A 294 -121.45 5.29 26.95
C GLN A 294 -120.11 4.89 27.57
N ARG A 295 -120.08 3.90 28.48
CA ARG A 295 -118.84 3.35 29.03
C ARG A 295 -118.07 2.52 28.01
N LEU A 296 -118.76 1.73 27.18
CA LEU A 296 -118.13 1.01 26.08
C LEU A 296 -117.53 1.99 25.07
N ALA A 297 -118.25 3.07 24.73
CA ALA A 297 -117.73 4.14 23.90
C ALA A 297 -116.57 4.89 24.56
N GLN A 298 -116.60 5.14 25.88
CA GLN A 298 -115.49 5.76 26.61
C GLN A 298 -114.26 4.85 26.72
N ASP A 299 -114.45 3.55 26.91
CA ASP A 299 -113.34 2.60 26.98
C ASP A 299 -112.75 2.32 25.59
N GLN A 300 -113.57 2.28 24.54
CA GLN A 300 -113.10 2.30 23.15
C GLN A 300 -112.33 3.60 22.86
N ASN A 301 -112.80 4.75 23.34
CA ASN A 301 -112.11 6.02 23.17
C ASN A 301 -110.79 6.08 23.97
N ARG A 302 -110.73 5.47 25.16
CA ARG A 302 -109.49 5.31 25.93
C ARG A 302 -108.51 4.35 25.26
N GLN A 303 -108.99 3.26 24.67
CA GLN A 303 -108.14 2.36 23.88
C GLN A 303 -107.61 3.05 22.64
N LEU A 304 -108.45 3.82 21.93
CA LEU A 304 -108.00 4.65 20.81
C LEU A 304 -106.99 5.69 21.26
N GLN A 305 -107.18 6.36 22.40
CA GLN A 305 -106.20 7.30 22.95
C GLN A 305 -104.89 6.63 23.37
N ARG A 306 -104.93 5.39 23.88
CA ARG A 306 -103.71 4.62 24.17
C ARG A 306 -102.97 4.20 22.92
N LEU A 307 -103.69 3.64 21.94
CA LEU A 307 -103.11 3.29 20.64
C LEU A 307 -102.56 4.52 19.91
N GLN A 308 -103.22 5.67 20.06
CA GLN A 308 -102.75 6.93 19.51
C GLN A 308 -101.51 7.45 20.26
N ALA A 309 -101.46 7.34 21.59
CA ALA A 309 -100.27 7.67 22.35
C ALA A 309 -99.09 6.72 22.06
N GLU A 310 -99.34 5.42 21.90
CA GLU A 310 -98.33 4.42 21.51
C GLU A 310 -97.85 4.63 20.07
N ALA A 311 -98.76 5.05 19.16
CA ALA A 311 -98.40 5.43 17.81
C ALA A 311 -97.56 6.71 17.78
N ASP A 312 -97.93 7.72 18.58
CA ASP A 312 -97.17 8.96 18.73
C ASP A 312 -95.79 8.67 19.35
N GLU A 313 -95.70 7.80 20.36
CA GLU A 313 -94.43 7.38 20.99
C GLU A 313 -93.55 6.61 20.00
N SER A 314 -94.12 5.67 19.24
CA SER A 314 -93.42 4.96 18.17
C SER A 314 -92.94 5.91 17.07
N GLN A 315 -93.74 6.91 16.72
CA GLN A 315 -93.37 7.95 15.76
C GLN A 315 -92.22 8.81 16.29
N THR A 316 -92.20 9.15 17.58
CA THR A 316 -91.06 9.87 18.17
C THR A 316 -89.79 9.03 18.24
N MET A 317 -89.88 7.72 18.51
CA MET A 317 -88.72 6.82 18.42
C MET A 317 -88.18 6.73 17.00
N LEU A 318 -89.05 6.60 16.00
CA LEU A 318 -88.64 6.56 14.59
C LEU A 318 -87.91 7.84 14.18
N ILE A 319 -88.42 9.01 14.59
CA ILE A 319 -87.74 10.30 14.37
C ILE A 319 -86.37 10.34 15.07
N SER A 320 -86.25 9.78 16.28
CA SER A 320 -84.97 9.70 16.99
C SER A 320 -83.98 8.78 16.27
N ILE A 321 -84.42 7.62 15.81
CA ILE A 321 -83.60 6.66 15.07
C ILE A 321 -83.16 7.24 13.71
N GLU A 322 -84.03 7.97 13.01
CA GLU A 322 -83.66 8.69 11.79
C GLU A 322 -82.64 9.79 12.04
N LYS A 323 -82.75 10.49 13.17
CA LYS A 323 -81.76 11.49 13.59
C LYS A 323 -80.40 10.85 13.92
N GLU A 324 -80.38 9.71 14.61
CA GLU A 324 -79.14 8.98 14.88
C GLU A 324 -78.53 8.39 13.60
N ARG A 325 -79.36 7.86 12.70
CA ARG A 325 -78.92 7.36 11.40
C ARG A 325 -78.28 8.46 10.57
N THR A 326 -78.90 9.64 10.50
CA THR A 326 -78.33 10.79 9.77
C THR A 326 -77.05 11.32 10.42
N GLN A 327 -76.95 11.29 11.76
CA GLN A 327 -75.69 11.60 12.46
C GLN A 327 -74.57 10.60 12.17
N LEU A 328 -74.87 9.30 12.15
CA LEU A 328 -73.88 8.27 11.81
C LEU A 328 -73.47 8.33 10.33
N GLN A 329 -74.40 8.72 9.46
CA GLN A 329 -74.12 8.90 8.04
C GLN A 329 -73.19 10.10 7.81
N THR A 330 -73.49 11.25 8.43
CA THR A 330 -72.60 12.44 8.37
C THR A 330 -71.23 12.15 8.98
N SER A 331 -71.15 11.47 10.13
CA SER A 331 -69.87 11.06 10.72
C SER A 331 -69.07 10.09 9.82
N ASN A 332 -69.72 9.17 9.12
CA ASN A 332 -69.06 8.30 8.14
C ASN A 332 -68.55 9.08 6.91
N GLU A 333 -69.32 10.06 6.44
CA GLU A 333 -68.91 10.92 5.34
C GLU A 333 -67.69 11.77 5.74
N GLU A 334 -67.66 12.31 6.96
CA GLU A 334 -66.50 13.02 7.51
C GLU A 334 -65.27 12.09 7.62
N LEU A 335 -65.44 10.87 8.14
CA LEU A 335 -64.35 9.89 8.22
C LEU A 335 -63.80 9.53 6.84
N ARG A 336 -64.67 9.32 5.84
CA ARG A 336 -64.25 9.09 4.45
C ARG A 336 -63.47 10.28 3.89
N ALA A 337 -63.97 11.50 4.09
CA ALA A 337 -63.27 12.70 3.68
C ALA A 337 -61.88 12.82 4.33
N THR A 338 -61.74 12.47 5.62
CA THR A 338 -60.43 12.46 6.29
C THR A 338 -59.49 11.37 5.77
N CYS A 339 -60.01 10.18 5.44
CA CYS A 339 -59.22 9.11 4.83
C CYS A 339 -58.73 9.52 3.43
N ASP A 340 -59.60 10.10 2.60
CA ASP A 340 -59.24 10.58 1.27
C ASP A 340 -58.18 11.70 1.35
N GLN A 341 -58.30 12.60 2.34
CA GLN A 341 -57.32 13.64 2.60
C GLN A 341 -55.96 13.06 3.01
N LEU A 342 -55.94 12.11 3.96
CA LEU A 342 -54.71 11.44 4.38
C LEU A 342 -54.06 10.65 3.24
N GLN A 343 -54.87 10.03 2.38
CA GLN A 343 -54.37 9.31 1.20
C GLN A 343 -53.76 10.27 0.18
N SER A 344 -54.36 11.45 -0.03
CA SER A 344 -53.80 12.52 -0.85
C SER A 344 -52.47 13.05 -0.28
N ASP A 345 -52.42 13.30 1.03
CA ASP A 345 -51.21 13.79 1.71
C ASP A 345 -50.08 12.75 1.68
N LEU A 346 -50.41 11.46 1.84
CA LEU A 346 -49.45 10.36 1.72
C LEU A 346 -48.89 10.26 0.29
N HIS A 347 -49.74 10.46 -0.73
CA HIS A 347 -49.30 10.43 -2.12
C HIS A 347 -48.38 11.62 -2.44
N ARG A 348 -48.73 12.81 -1.96
CA ARG A 348 -47.91 14.03 -2.09
C ARG A 348 -46.57 13.88 -1.36
N ALA A 349 -46.56 13.28 -0.17
CA ALA A 349 -45.33 12.97 0.55
C ALA A 349 -44.44 11.99 -0.23
N ALA A 350 -45.03 10.94 -0.83
CA ALA A 350 -44.31 9.98 -1.66
C ALA A 350 -43.70 10.62 -2.92
N GLU A 351 -44.43 11.54 -3.59
CA GLU A 351 -43.89 12.34 -4.70
C GLU A 351 -42.73 13.22 -4.25
N THR A 352 -42.85 13.88 -3.09
CA THR A 352 -41.79 14.74 -2.54
C THR A 352 -40.54 13.94 -2.21
N ILE A 353 -40.70 12.77 -1.59
CA ILE A 353 -39.59 11.84 -1.30
C ILE A 353 -38.94 11.36 -2.60
N SER A 354 -39.74 11.06 -3.63
CA SER A 354 -39.22 10.61 -4.92
C SER A 354 -38.41 11.71 -5.61
N GLY A 355 -38.90 12.96 -5.60
CA GLY A 355 -38.16 14.12 -6.12
C GLY A 355 -36.88 14.43 -5.34
N LEU A 356 -36.88 14.25 -4.01
CA LEU A 356 -35.66 14.39 -3.20
C LEU A 356 -34.64 13.29 -3.52
N ARG A 357 -35.08 12.04 -3.71
CA ARG A 357 -34.19 10.94 -4.12
C ARG A 357 -33.57 11.17 -5.48
N GLU A 358 -34.35 11.65 -6.45
CA GLU A 358 -33.84 12.02 -7.78
C GLU A 358 -32.84 13.18 -7.69
N SER A 359 -33.15 14.23 -6.91
CA SER A 359 -32.22 15.34 -6.69
C SER A 359 -30.92 14.93 -6.00
N VAL A 360 -30.97 13.99 -5.06
CA VAL A 360 -29.78 13.44 -4.39
C VAL A 360 -28.95 12.64 -5.38
N ALA A 361 -29.57 11.76 -6.18
CA ALA A 361 -28.88 10.99 -7.21
C ALA A 361 -28.20 11.91 -8.26
N ASP A 362 -28.89 12.97 -8.71
CA ASP A 362 -28.32 13.97 -9.61
C ASP A 362 -27.15 14.73 -8.98
N GLN A 363 -27.20 14.99 -7.67
CA GLN A 363 -26.13 15.66 -6.96
C GLN A 363 -24.92 14.75 -6.76
N GLU A 364 -25.14 13.48 -6.42
CA GLU A 364 -24.10 12.45 -6.33
C GLU A 364 -23.40 12.26 -7.68
N GLU A 365 -24.14 12.20 -8.79
CA GLU A 365 -23.55 12.10 -10.13
C GLU A 365 -22.73 13.35 -10.48
N LYS A 366 -23.22 14.55 -10.15
CA LYS A 366 -22.46 15.80 -10.34
C LYS A 366 -21.20 15.85 -9.48
N GLU A 367 -21.22 15.31 -8.28
CA GLU A 367 -20.04 15.21 -7.42
C GLU A 367 -19.08 14.15 -7.94
N ARG A 368 -19.56 13.00 -8.42
CA ARG A 368 -18.72 11.99 -9.06
C ARG A 368 -18.00 12.55 -10.28
N ILE A 369 -18.71 13.25 -11.16
CA ILE A 369 -18.11 13.92 -12.34
C ILE A 369 -17.07 14.97 -11.92
N ARG A 370 -17.33 15.73 -10.85
CA ARG A 370 -16.35 16.69 -10.31
C ARG A 370 -15.10 16.00 -9.77
N TRP A 371 -15.25 14.91 -9.01
CA TRP A 371 -14.13 14.11 -8.52
C TRP A 371 -13.33 13.46 -9.65
N GLU A 372 -14.00 12.93 -10.68
CA GLU A 372 -13.32 12.39 -11.87
C GLU A 372 -12.53 13.46 -12.63
N HIS A 373 -13.06 14.68 -12.75
CA HIS A 373 -12.33 15.80 -13.36
C HIS A 373 -11.15 16.26 -12.50
N GLU A 374 -11.32 16.35 -11.19
CA GLU A 374 -10.26 16.71 -10.26
C GLU A 374 -9.13 15.67 -10.28
N ALA A 375 -9.49 14.39 -10.24
CA ALA A 375 -8.53 13.28 -10.35
C ALA A 375 -7.75 13.34 -11.67
N LYS A 376 -8.42 13.61 -12.80
CA LYS A 376 -7.74 13.83 -14.09
C LYS A 376 -6.79 15.02 -14.05
N ARG A 377 -7.19 16.14 -13.44
CA ARG A 377 -6.33 17.33 -13.30
C ARG A 377 -5.09 17.02 -12.46
N VAL A 378 -5.24 16.32 -11.34
CA VAL A 378 -4.12 15.91 -10.49
C VAL A 378 -3.18 14.99 -11.26
N VAL A 379 -3.69 14.00 -11.99
CA VAL A 379 -2.85 13.12 -12.82
C VAL A 379 -2.12 13.91 -13.92
N GLU A 380 -2.77 14.88 -14.55
CA GLU A 380 -2.12 15.77 -15.53
C GLU A 380 -1.03 16.65 -14.88
N GLU A 381 -1.29 17.23 -13.70
CA GLU A 381 -0.32 18.01 -12.92
C GLU A 381 0.87 17.15 -12.47
N GLU A 382 0.64 15.95 -11.95
CA GLU A 382 1.67 14.98 -11.59
C GLU A 382 2.52 14.59 -12.80
N SER A 383 1.89 14.32 -13.94
CA SER A 383 2.59 14.01 -15.18
C SER A 383 3.44 15.19 -15.67
N SER A 384 2.96 16.43 -15.49
CA SER A 384 3.67 17.65 -15.85
C SER A 384 4.88 17.89 -14.93
N ILE A 385 4.71 17.69 -13.61
CA ILE A 385 5.78 17.81 -12.62
C ILE A 385 6.84 16.74 -12.88
N LEU A 386 6.45 15.49 -13.12
CA LEU A 386 7.37 14.40 -13.45
C LEU A 386 8.11 14.66 -14.76
N ALA A 387 7.43 15.20 -15.79
CA ALA A 387 8.08 15.59 -17.04
C ALA A 387 9.08 16.74 -16.84
N SER A 388 8.75 17.74 -16.02
CA SER A 388 9.65 18.84 -15.67
C SER A 388 10.87 18.33 -14.90
N ALA A 389 10.66 17.52 -13.87
CA ALA A 389 11.73 16.93 -13.06
C ALA A 389 12.66 16.06 -13.92
N LYS A 390 12.10 15.26 -14.83
CA LYS A 390 12.88 14.49 -15.80
C LYS A 390 13.71 15.39 -16.71
N CYS A 391 13.11 16.46 -17.25
CA CYS A 391 13.83 17.42 -18.11
C CYS A 391 14.99 18.11 -17.36
N ASP A 392 14.78 18.46 -16.09
CA ASP A 392 15.83 19.09 -15.28
C ASP A 392 16.94 18.11 -14.91
N MET A 393 16.62 16.84 -14.59
CA MET A 393 17.63 15.80 -14.42
C MET A 393 18.42 15.55 -15.72
N GLU A 394 17.76 15.51 -16.88
CA GLU A 394 18.43 15.36 -18.18
C GLU A 394 19.38 16.54 -18.48
N LYS A 395 19.00 17.77 -18.10
CA LYS A 395 19.88 18.94 -18.19
C LYS A 395 21.07 18.82 -17.26
N GLN A 396 20.87 18.42 -16.00
CA GLN A 396 21.97 18.22 -15.04
C GLN A 396 22.94 17.14 -15.52
N LEU A 397 22.43 16.00 -16.03
CA LEU A 397 23.25 14.94 -16.60
C LEU A 397 24.01 15.38 -17.85
N SER A 398 23.39 16.22 -18.69
CA SER A 398 24.06 16.79 -19.87
C SER A 398 25.17 17.76 -19.46
N GLN A 399 24.92 18.64 -18.48
CA GLN A 399 25.92 19.56 -17.92
C GLN A 399 27.09 18.80 -17.29
N LEU A 400 26.82 17.73 -16.53
CA LEU A 400 27.86 16.88 -15.96
C LEU A 400 28.68 16.20 -17.06
N ARG A 401 28.02 15.69 -18.11
CA ARG A 401 28.69 15.06 -19.25
C ARG A 401 29.58 16.05 -20.01
N ASP A 402 29.11 17.28 -20.23
CA ASP A 402 29.87 18.33 -20.90
C ASP A 402 31.05 18.80 -20.04
N SER A 403 30.86 18.91 -18.72
CA SER A 403 31.92 19.22 -17.76
C SER A 403 32.99 18.14 -17.74
N MET A 404 32.60 16.87 -17.58
CA MET A 404 33.54 15.73 -17.62
C MET A 404 34.21 15.62 -18.99
N GLY A 405 33.47 15.83 -20.08
CA GLY A 405 34.03 15.84 -21.43
C GLY A 405 35.06 16.96 -21.64
N SER A 406 34.86 18.12 -21.00
CA SER A 406 35.83 19.21 -21.04
C SER A 406 37.07 18.91 -20.19
N GLN A 407 36.90 18.28 -19.02
CA GLN A 407 38.02 17.81 -18.20
C GLN A 407 38.85 16.73 -18.91
N ILE A 408 38.19 15.77 -19.56
CA ILE A 408 38.87 14.73 -20.36
C ILE A 408 39.69 15.39 -21.47
N LYS A 409 39.13 16.34 -22.22
CA LYS A 409 39.87 17.07 -23.26
C LYS A 409 41.06 17.85 -22.71
N ALA A 410 40.91 18.47 -21.54
CA ALA A 410 42.02 19.19 -20.88
C ALA A 410 43.14 18.23 -20.49
N LEU A 411 42.81 17.09 -19.88
CA LEU A 411 43.79 16.05 -19.54
C LEU A 411 44.44 15.42 -20.78
N GLU A 412 43.67 15.19 -21.85
CA GLU A 412 44.22 14.72 -23.13
C GLU A 412 45.20 15.73 -23.74
N GLN A 413 44.92 17.03 -23.59
CA GLN A 413 45.82 18.09 -24.05
C GLN A 413 47.09 18.16 -23.20
N GLU A 414 46.97 18.14 -21.87
CA GLU A 414 48.14 18.09 -20.97
C GLU A 414 49.02 16.88 -21.26
N LEU A 415 48.41 15.71 -21.46
CA LEU A 415 49.14 14.48 -21.79
C LEU A 415 49.79 14.55 -23.18
N ALA A 416 49.19 15.24 -24.15
CA ALA A 416 49.80 15.51 -25.44
C ALA A 416 50.98 16.50 -25.33
N GLU A 417 50.87 17.53 -24.49
CA GLU A 417 51.94 18.48 -24.20
C GLU A 417 53.11 17.83 -23.44
N GLU A 418 52.83 16.95 -22.46
CA GLU A 418 53.83 16.13 -21.79
C GLU A 418 54.55 15.18 -22.77
N ARG A 419 53.80 14.50 -23.66
CA ARG A 419 54.42 13.67 -24.70
C ARG A 419 55.33 14.49 -25.60
N LYS A 420 54.89 15.69 -26.00
CA LYS A 420 55.69 16.59 -26.83
C LYS A 420 56.96 17.06 -26.12
N SER A 421 56.84 17.53 -24.87
CA SER A 421 58.01 17.93 -24.08
C SER A 421 58.97 16.76 -23.83
N SER A 422 58.46 15.56 -23.61
CA SER A 422 59.27 14.34 -23.52
C SER A 422 59.99 14.02 -24.83
N THR A 423 59.35 14.20 -25.99
CA THR A 423 60.01 14.00 -27.29
C THR A 423 61.05 15.08 -27.57
N ASP A 424 60.76 16.33 -27.19
CA ASP A 424 61.69 17.45 -27.34
C ASP A 424 62.93 17.24 -26.45
N LEU A 425 62.73 16.77 -25.21
CA LEU A 425 63.83 16.40 -24.31
C LEU A 425 64.63 15.21 -24.83
N GLN A 426 63.98 14.19 -25.42
CA GLN A 426 64.67 13.08 -26.07
C GLN A 426 65.52 13.57 -27.24
N HIS A 427 64.99 14.49 -28.06
CA HIS A 427 65.76 15.10 -29.15
C HIS A 427 66.94 15.92 -28.64
N GLU A 428 66.76 16.71 -27.57
CA GLU A 428 67.86 17.47 -26.97
C GLU A 428 68.95 16.55 -26.40
N LEU A 429 68.56 15.47 -25.70
CA LEU A 429 69.51 14.47 -25.21
C LEU A 429 70.24 13.77 -26.35
N GLN A 430 69.54 13.46 -27.44
CA GLN A 430 70.15 12.87 -28.63
C GLN A 430 71.13 13.83 -29.29
N GLU A 431 70.77 15.12 -29.44
CA GLU A 431 71.65 16.15 -29.98
C GLU A 431 72.90 16.33 -29.12
N ARG A 432 72.76 16.36 -27.78
CA ARG A 432 73.91 16.40 -26.85
C ARG A 432 74.79 15.15 -26.98
N LEU A 433 74.21 13.98 -27.20
CA LEU A 433 74.95 12.74 -27.39
C LEU A 433 75.71 12.74 -28.73
N GLU A 434 75.07 13.22 -29.80
CA GLU A 434 75.70 13.41 -31.11
C GLU A 434 76.84 14.43 -31.03
N GLU A 435 76.63 15.56 -30.34
CA GLU A 435 77.67 16.57 -30.12
C GLU A 435 78.85 16.01 -29.30
N ALA A 436 78.57 15.27 -28.21
CA ALA A 436 79.61 14.63 -27.41
C ALA A 436 80.38 13.59 -28.22
N THR A 437 79.70 12.81 -29.06
CA THR A 437 80.32 11.82 -29.95
C THR A 437 81.21 12.50 -31.00
N LEU A 438 80.76 13.63 -31.55
CA LEU A 438 81.51 14.41 -32.53
C LEU A 438 82.75 15.06 -31.90
N ARG A 439 82.63 15.58 -30.67
CA ARG A 439 83.77 16.07 -29.87
C ARG A 439 84.77 14.96 -29.57
N LEU A 440 84.30 13.77 -29.17
CA LEU A 440 85.17 12.61 -28.95
C LEU A 440 85.89 12.20 -30.24
N SER A 441 85.19 12.11 -31.36
CA SER A 441 85.80 11.79 -32.66
C SER A 441 86.84 12.82 -33.08
N THR A 442 86.60 14.11 -32.81
CA THR A 442 87.55 15.18 -33.09
C THR A 442 88.78 15.06 -32.19
N CYS A 443 88.60 14.81 -30.90
CA CYS A 443 89.69 14.55 -29.96
C CYS A 443 90.50 13.31 -30.36
N GLU A 444 89.85 12.24 -30.83
CA GLU A 444 90.52 11.04 -31.33
C GLU A 444 91.37 11.33 -32.58
N ILE A 445 90.85 12.13 -33.52
CA ILE A 445 91.60 12.57 -34.71
C ILE A 445 92.79 13.44 -34.31
N GLU A 446 92.59 14.41 -33.41
CA GLU A 446 93.65 15.28 -32.91
C GLU A 446 94.72 14.48 -32.15
N ALA A 447 94.32 13.52 -31.32
CA ALA A 447 95.22 12.62 -30.63
C ALA A 447 96.01 11.74 -31.61
N ALA A 448 95.35 11.19 -32.64
CA ALA A 448 96.00 10.43 -33.70
C ALA A 448 96.99 11.29 -34.49
N ASP A 449 96.67 12.54 -34.81
CA ASP A 449 97.56 13.49 -35.48
C ASP A 449 98.77 13.84 -34.60
N VAL A 450 98.58 14.02 -33.30
CA VAL A 450 99.68 14.24 -32.35
C VAL A 450 100.56 13.00 -32.25
N LEU A 451 99.98 11.80 -32.21
CA LEU A 451 100.72 10.54 -32.22
C LEU A 451 101.52 10.39 -33.51
N HIS A 452 100.92 10.60 -34.69
CA HIS A 452 101.63 10.56 -35.96
C HIS A 452 102.74 11.62 -36.06
N LYS A 453 102.53 12.83 -35.52
CA LYS A 453 103.60 13.84 -35.44
C LYS A 453 104.72 13.40 -34.50
N LYS A 454 104.39 12.77 -33.36
CA LYS A 454 105.38 12.22 -32.42
C LYS A 454 106.13 11.04 -33.02
N GLU A 455 105.45 10.12 -33.70
CA GLU A 455 106.04 9.02 -34.47
C GLU A 455 106.96 9.53 -35.59
N ALA A 456 106.53 10.53 -36.35
CA ALA A 456 107.36 11.13 -37.40
C ALA A 456 108.59 11.85 -36.83
N LYS A 457 108.47 12.50 -35.67
CA LYS A 457 109.61 13.07 -34.94
C LYS A 457 110.54 11.99 -34.40
N ALA A 458 110.00 10.92 -33.82
CA ALA A 458 110.76 9.78 -33.33
C ALA A 458 111.51 9.07 -34.47
N LEU A 459 110.85 8.83 -35.61
CA LEU A 459 111.47 8.28 -36.82
C LEU A 459 112.60 9.18 -37.35
N LYS A 460 112.41 10.50 -37.37
CA LYS A 460 113.49 11.44 -37.73
C LYS A 460 114.65 11.41 -36.74
N GLN A 461 114.36 11.26 -35.45
CA GLN A 461 115.37 11.15 -34.40
C GLN A 461 116.13 9.82 -34.51
N ILE A 462 115.44 8.71 -34.81
CA ILE A 462 116.04 7.40 -35.09
C ILE A 462 116.93 7.50 -36.33
N GLN A 463 116.45 8.06 -37.44
CA GLN A 463 117.27 8.26 -38.66
C GLN A 463 118.49 9.18 -38.42
N ALA A 464 118.36 10.20 -37.58
CA ALA A 464 119.47 11.05 -37.18
C ALA A 464 120.48 10.28 -36.32
N SER A 465 120.01 9.43 -35.41
CA SER A 465 120.85 8.56 -34.58
C SER A 465 121.52 7.45 -35.38
N GLU A 466 120.84 6.88 -36.39
CA GLU A 466 121.40 5.91 -37.33
C GLU A 466 122.50 6.55 -38.18
N LYS A 467 122.28 7.76 -38.72
CA LYS A 467 123.35 8.50 -39.42
C LYS A 467 124.52 8.89 -38.51
N ALA A 468 124.26 9.16 -37.24
CA ALA A 468 125.31 9.41 -36.26
C ALA A 468 126.08 8.12 -35.93
N ALA A 469 125.40 6.99 -35.83
CA ALA A 469 125.99 5.66 -35.67
C ALA A 469 126.81 5.26 -36.91
N GLU A 470 126.32 5.51 -38.12
CA GLU A 470 127.05 5.31 -39.38
C GLU A 470 128.34 6.15 -39.44
N LYS A 471 128.26 7.44 -39.07
CA LYS A 471 129.45 8.29 -38.96
C LYS A 471 130.43 7.80 -37.89
N SER A 472 129.93 7.26 -36.79
CA SER A 472 130.75 6.69 -35.72
C SER A 472 131.41 5.37 -36.15
N MET A 473 130.72 4.59 -36.99
CA MET A 473 131.23 3.35 -37.58
C MET A 473 132.32 3.62 -38.61
N VAL A 474 132.17 4.64 -39.45
CA VAL A 474 133.22 5.12 -40.38
C VAL A 474 134.44 5.66 -39.63
N LEU A 475 134.23 6.34 -38.49
CA LEU A 475 135.32 6.78 -37.60
C LEU A 475 136.03 5.59 -36.93
N LEU A 476 135.31 4.50 -36.63
CA LEU A 476 135.89 3.26 -36.11
C LEU A 476 136.70 2.52 -37.19
N GLU A 477 136.25 2.50 -38.44
CA GLU A 477 137.02 1.95 -39.58
C GLU A 477 138.32 2.75 -39.83
N GLN A 478 138.27 4.09 -39.75
CA GLN A 478 139.48 4.93 -39.80
C GLN A 478 140.44 4.65 -38.62
N LYS A 479 139.91 4.36 -37.43
CA LYS A 479 140.73 3.99 -36.27
C LYS A 479 141.33 2.59 -36.39
N ASP A 480 140.65 1.65 -37.04
CA ASP A 480 141.18 0.31 -37.32
C ASP A 480 142.28 0.33 -38.41
N GLU A 481 142.23 1.26 -39.36
CA GLU A 481 143.33 1.53 -40.30
C GLU A 481 144.57 2.15 -39.61
N GLU A 482 144.38 3.06 -38.64
CA GLU A 482 145.46 3.61 -37.81
C GLU A 482 146.10 2.54 -36.90
N VAL A 483 145.30 1.62 -36.35
CA VAL A 483 145.79 0.47 -35.56
C VAL A 483 146.50 -0.57 -36.44
N GLY A 484 146.12 -0.71 -37.71
CA GLY A 484 146.84 -1.49 -38.72
C GLY A 484 148.23 -0.93 -39.04
N ASN A 485 148.33 0.38 -39.25
CA ASN A 485 149.60 1.07 -39.52
C ASN A 485 150.56 1.06 -38.31
N LEU A 486 150.04 1.13 -37.09
CA LEU A 486 150.85 1.02 -35.85
C LEU A 486 151.35 -0.42 -35.60
N LYS A 487 150.65 -1.46 -36.08
CA LYS A 487 151.12 -2.85 -36.01
C LYS A 487 152.24 -3.16 -37.00
N GLN A 488 152.30 -2.48 -38.15
CA GLN A 488 153.38 -2.62 -39.14
C GLN A 488 154.68 -1.98 -38.64
N ILE A 489 154.62 -0.79 -38.04
CA ILE A 489 155.80 -0.09 -37.49
C ILE A 489 156.38 -0.82 -36.27
N ILE A 490 155.55 -1.47 -35.46
CA ILE A 490 156.00 -2.29 -34.32
C ILE A 490 156.58 -3.65 -34.76
N ALA A 491 156.26 -4.13 -35.97
CA ALA A 491 156.87 -5.32 -36.57
C ALA A 491 158.27 -5.02 -37.14
N ASP A 492 158.44 -3.89 -37.83
CA ASP A 492 159.72 -3.51 -38.47
C ASP A 492 160.79 -3.06 -37.45
N LEU A 493 160.38 -2.51 -36.29
CA LEU A 493 161.31 -2.15 -35.20
C LEU A 493 161.77 -3.35 -34.33
N LYS A 494 161.09 -4.51 -34.42
CA LYS A 494 161.43 -5.72 -33.66
C LYS A 494 162.40 -6.66 -34.40
N GLU A 495 162.71 -6.40 -35.68
CA GLU A 495 163.50 -7.30 -36.52
C GLU A 495 164.95 -6.85 -36.80
N THR A 496 165.33 -5.61 -36.51
CA THR A 496 166.72 -5.15 -36.75
C THR A 496 167.50 -4.67 -35.52
N MET A 497 166.88 -4.62 -34.34
CA MET A 497 167.54 -4.30 -33.04
C MET A 497 168.13 -5.52 -32.29
N ARG A 498 168.44 -6.63 -32.99
CA ARG A 498 169.02 -7.85 -32.37
C ARG A 498 170.36 -8.36 -32.93
N LYS A 499 171.00 -7.64 -33.86
CA LYS A 499 172.37 -7.94 -34.30
C LYS A 499 173.16 -6.67 -34.60
N ASN A 500 173.64 -6.00 -33.55
CA ASN A 500 175.07 -5.94 -33.25
C ASN A 500 175.32 -4.90 -32.16
N LYS A 501 176.18 -5.32 -31.24
CA LYS A 501 176.60 -4.65 -30.03
C LYS A 501 178.13 -4.58 -30.15
N ILE A 502 178.72 -3.46 -29.70
CA ILE A 502 180.15 -3.22 -29.42
C ILE A 502 180.99 -3.07 -30.72
N GLU A 503 181.69 -1.97 -31.00
CA GLU A 503 182.84 -1.35 -30.31
C GLU A 503 182.93 0.15 -30.68
N GLU A 504 183.10 1.02 -29.67
CA GLU A 504 184.34 1.76 -29.34
C GLU A 504 184.50 3.10 -30.08
N ASP A 505 184.26 4.17 -29.31
CA ASP A 505 185.19 5.25 -28.98
C ASP A 505 186.02 5.97 -30.07
N GLU A 506 185.80 7.29 -30.03
CA GLU A 506 186.78 8.39 -30.10
C GLU A 506 187.14 9.08 -31.43
N ALA A 507 187.09 10.42 -31.31
CA ALA A 507 187.65 11.49 -32.14
C ALA A 507 187.06 11.65 -33.56
N GLY A 508 186.63 12.81 -34.02
CA GLY A 508 186.87 14.18 -33.60
C GLY A 508 186.92 15.06 -34.87
N SER A 509 186.43 16.29 -34.76
CA SER A 509 186.74 17.45 -35.62
C SER A 509 185.98 17.68 -36.95
N HIS A 510 185.26 18.82 -36.92
CA HIS A 510 185.09 19.87 -37.96
C HIS A 510 183.87 19.88 -38.91
N ASN A 511 183.11 20.99 -38.78
CA ASN A 511 182.12 21.64 -39.69
C ASN A 511 180.72 20.97 -39.72
N HIS A 512 179.55 21.62 -39.75
CA HIS A 512 179.08 22.91 -40.29
C HIS A 512 177.67 23.26 -39.69
N PRO A 513 177.13 24.49 -39.88
CA PRO A 513 175.92 25.00 -39.21
C PRO A 513 174.59 24.63 -39.93
N GLU A 514 174.09 23.41 -39.69
CA GLU A 514 172.75 22.98 -40.14
C GLU A 514 171.84 22.50 -38.98
N GLU A 515 172.36 22.27 -37.77
CA GLU A 515 171.60 21.74 -36.62
C GLU A 515 170.74 22.77 -35.85
N GLU A 516 170.98 24.08 -36.01
CA GLU A 516 170.12 25.12 -35.39
C GLU A 516 168.78 25.34 -36.14
N MET A 517 168.64 24.85 -37.38
CA MET A 517 167.38 24.96 -38.12
C MET A 517 166.38 23.86 -37.71
N ASP A 518 166.88 22.66 -37.39
CA ASP A 518 166.05 21.52 -37.01
C ASP A 518 165.48 21.67 -35.59
N GLU A 519 166.23 22.29 -34.67
CA GLU A 519 165.72 22.62 -33.33
C GLU A 519 164.60 23.68 -33.37
N LEU A 520 164.73 24.70 -34.23
CA LEU A 520 163.66 25.69 -34.44
C LEU A 520 162.45 25.11 -35.18
N HIS A 521 162.63 24.11 -36.06
CA HIS A 521 161.51 23.41 -36.68
C HIS A 521 160.74 22.55 -35.68
N HIS A 522 161.43 21.92 -34.72
CA HIS A 522 160.79 21.11 -33.69
C HIS A 522 159.98 21.96 -32.69
N GLU A 523 160.52 23.10 -32.25
CA GLU A 523 159.76 24.04 -31.40
C GLU A 523 158.54 24.62 -32.14
N ASN A 524 158.64 24.86 -33.45
CA ASN A 524 157.52 25.35 -34.25
C ASN A 524 156.42 24.28 -34.44
N GLU A 525 156.80 23.00 -34.61
CA GLU A 525 155.85 21.88 -34.64
C GLU A 525 155.17 21.67 -33.28
N GLU A 526 155.89 21.82 -32.18
CA GLU A 526 155.31 21.68 -30.84
C GLU A 526 154.30 22.81 -30.55
N LEU A 527 154.63 24.05 -30.92
CA LEU A 527 153.70 25.19 -30.83
C LEU A 527 152.49 25.03 -31.75
N GLN A 528 152.66 24.45 -32.95
CA GLN A 528 151.54 24.13 -33.84
C GLN A 528 150.63 23.06 -33.25
N SER A 529 151.20 22.02 -32.63
CA SER A 529 150.45 20.96 -31.95
C SER A 529 149.64 21.51 -30.77
N GLN A 530 150.24 22.40 -29.96
CA GLN A 530 149.53 23.07 -28.86
C GLN A 530 148.41 23.99 -29.37
N LEU A 531 148.63 24.74 -30.44
CA LEU A 531 147.58 25.57 -31.06
C LEU A 531 146.45 24.72 -31.65
N GLU A 532 146.75 23.54 -32.19
CA GLU A 532 145.74 22.63 -32.72
C GLU A 532 144.93 21.97 -31.59
N SER A 533 145.57 21.61 -30.48
CA SER A 533 144.90 21.14 -29.26
C SER A 533 143.94 22.20 -28.72
N LEU A 534 144.40 23.44 -28.56
CA LEU A 534 143.57 24.56 -28.10
C LEU A 534 142.42 24.90 -29.08
N ARG A 535 142.62 24.68 -30.38
CA ARG A 535 141.54 24.81 -31.38
C ARG A 535 140.51 23.70 -31.25
N LYS A 536 140.93 22.45 -31.02
CA LYS A 536 140.03 21.31 -30.77
C LYS A 536 139.24 21.49 -29.48
N GLU A 537 139.88 21.95 -28.40
CA GLU A 537 139.20 22.28 -27.14
C GLU A 537 138.21 23.44 -27.31
N ASN A 538 138.58 24.51 -28.04
CA ASN A 538 137.65 25.58 -28.35
C ASN A 538 136.45 25.12 -29.20
N ALA A 539 136.67 24.21 -30.15
CA ALA A 539 135.59 23.61 -30.93
C ALA A 539 134.66 22.80 -30.03
N SER A 540 135.21 21.95 -29.17
CA SER A 540 134.41 21.16 -28.20
C SER A 540 133.62 22.05 -27.22
N MET A 541 134.22 23.13 -26.73
CA MET A 541 133.55 24.11 -25.87
C MET A 541 132.42 24.82 -26.61
N LYS A 542 132.60 25.18 -27.89
CA LYS A 542 131.55 25.77 -28.73
C LYS A 542 130.41 24.79 -28.98
N ASP A 543 130.69 23.52 -29.24
CA ASP A 543 129.66 22.50 -29.44
C ASP A 543 128.86 22.25 -28.16
N ARG A 544 129.51 22.24 -26.99
CA ARG A 544 128.82 22.17 -25.69
C ARG A 544 127.96 23.40 -25.41
N LEU A 545 128.43 24.59 -25.75
CA LEU A 545 127.63 25.82 -25.60
C LEU A 545 126.43 25.82 -26.55
N ALA A 546 126.59 25.30 -27.78
CA ALA A 546 125.49 25.13 -28.72
C ALA A 546 124.46 24.12 -28.20
N SER A 547 124.89 22.97 -27.67
CA SER A 547 123.98 21.97 -27.09
C SER A 547 123.26 22.52 -25.85
N MET A 548 123.97 23.23 -24.97
CA MET A 548 123.34 23.88 -23.81
C MET A 548 122.35 24.98 -24.22
N SER A 549 122.61 25.70 -25.31
CA SER A 549 121.66 26.67 -25.87
C SER A 549 120.42 25.97 -26.41
N GLU A 550 120.57 24.88 -27.15
CA GLU A 550 119.45 24.09 -27.69
C GLU A 550 118.62 23.46 -26.56
N ASP A 551 119.27 22.94 -25.52
CA ASP A 551 118.59 22.40 -24.33
C ASP A 551 117.88 23.50 -23.53
N SER A 552 118.44 24.70 -23.46
CA SER A 552 117.78 25.86 -22.86
C SER A 552 116.53 26.29 -23.65
N GLU A 553 116.57 26.23 -24.98
CA GLU A 553 115.40 26.49 -25.83
C GLU A 553 114.33 25.42 -25.67
N LYS A 554 114.71 24.13 -25.63
CA LYS A 554 113.80 23.02 -25.33
C LYS A 554 113.17 23.15 -23.95
N LEU A 555 113.96 23.52 -22.94
CA LEU A 555 113.48 23.77 -21.58
C LEU A 555 112.52 24.95 -21.55
N GLY A 556 112.79 26.02 -22.31
CA GLY A 556 111.87 27.14 -22.50
C GLY A 556 110.54 26.73 -23.13
N GLY A 557 110.59 25.90 -24.17
CA GLY A 557 109.40 25.34 -24.82
C GLY A 557 108.58 24.45 -23.89
N LEU A 558 109.22 23.53 -23.17
CA LEU A 558 108.56 22.66 -22.19
C LEU A 558 107.95 23.46 -21.03
N LYS A 559 108.61 24.53 -20.58
CA LYS A 559 108.07 25.40 -19.53
C LYS A 559 106.80 26.13 -19.99
N MET A 560 106.77 26.58 -21.25
CA MET A 560 105.59 27.22 -21.82
C MET A 560 104.44 26.21 -22.04
N GLU A 561 104.75 25.00 -22.51
CA GLU A 561 103.76 23.91 -22.64
C GLU A 561 103.18 23.52 -21.27
N LEU A 562 104.03 23.41 -20.24
CA LEU A 562 103.59 23.13 -18.87
C LEU A 562 102.69 24.25 -18.34
N GLN A 563 103.03 25.51 -18.60
CA GLN A 563 102.18 26.65 -18.23
C GLN A 563 100.84 26.62 -18.97
N MET A 564 100.81 26.32 -20.27
CA MET A 564 99.55 26.21 -21.02
C MET A 564 98.67 25.06 -20.49
N LEU A 565 99.26 23.91 -20.17
CA LEU A 565 98.54 22.78 -19.57
C LEU A 565 98.04 23.10 -18.16
N GLU A 566 98.78 23.87 -17.36
CA GLU A 566 98.32 24.36 -16.06
C GLU A 566 97.13 25.31 -16.18
N GLU A 567 97.16 26.24 -17.15
CA GLU A 567 96.05 27.14 -17.45
C GLU A 567 94.83 26.39 -17.98
N GLU A 568 95.02 25.40 -18.86
CA GLU A 568 93.95 24.54 -19.38
C GLU A 568 93.31 23.73 -18.26
N ARG A 569 94.11 23.09 -17.40
CA ARG A 569 93.62 22.38 -16.21
C ARG A 569 92.86 23.30 -15.26
N LEU A 570 93.25 24.57 -15.14
CA LEU A 570 92.53 25.55 -14.32
C LEU A 570 91.19 25.93 -14.94
N ARG A 571 91.11 26.09 -16.27
CA ARG A 571 89.85 26.31 -17.00
C ARG A 571 88.92 25.11 -16.90
N GLU A 572 89.44 23.89 -17.06
CA GLU A 572 88.66 22.67 -16.88
C GLU A 572 88.11 22.54 -15.46
N ARG A 573 88.93 22.82 -14.43
CA ARG A 573 88.47 22.84 -13.03
C ARG A 573 87.36 23.87 -12.83
N SER A 574 87.52 25.08 -13.34
CA SER A 574 86.49 26.12 -13.24
C SER A 574 85.21 25.74 -13.99
N ALA A 575 85.31 25.07 -15.15
CA ALA A 575 84.17 24.56 -15.89
C ALA A 575 83.45 23.42 -15.16
N LEU A 576 84.20 22.50 -14.54
CA LEU A 576 83.64 21.43 -13.72
C LEU A 576 82.97 21.95 -12.45
N GLU A 577 83.58 22.94 -11.78
CA GLU A 577 82.99 23.61 -10.62
C GLU A 577 81.69 24.33 -10.99
N SER A 578 81.68 25.07 -12.11
CA SER A 578 80.46 25.71 -12.64
C SER A 578 79.37 24.69 -13.02
N ALA A 579 79.74 23.56 -13.62
CA ALA A 579 78.80 22.47 -13.91
C ALA A 579 78.27 21.81 -12.63
N GLN A 580 79.12 21.65 -11.61
CA GLN A 580 78.72 21.13 -10.30
C GLN A 580 77.75 22.09 -9.60
N ASP A 581 78.04 23.39 -9.59
CA ASP A 581 77.16 24.41 -9.03
C ASP A 581 75.80 24.39 -9.73
N LYS A 582 75.79 24.34 -11.07
CA LYS A 582 74.56 24.27 -11.86
C LYS A 582 73.76 23.00 -11.57
N THR A 583 74.40 21.83 -11.50
CA THR A 583 73.69 20.58 -11.16
C THR A 583 73.18 20.58 -9.72
N SER A 584 73.86 21.27 -8.79
CA SER A 584 73.38 21.45 -7.42
C SER A 584 72.18 22.39 -7.35
N GLU A 585 72.15 23.44 -8.18
CA GLU A 585 71.03 24.37 -8.31
C GLU A 585 69.81 23.67 -8.94
N ASP A 586 70.02 22.92 -10.03
CA ASP A 586 68.98 22.10 -10.68
C ASP A 586 68.42 21.06 -9.69
N TYR A 587 69.28 20.41 -8.90
CA TYR A 587 68.85 19.47 -7.86
C TYR A 587 68.02 20.14 -6.76
N ALA A 588 68.41 21.33 -6.30
CA ALA A 588 67.64 22.10 -5.34
C ALA A 588 66.28 22.53 -5.90
N GLN A 589 66.22 22.90 -7.18
CA GLN A 589 64.96 23.21 -7.87
C GLN A 589 64.04 21.99 -7.92
N VAL A 590 64.55 20.82 -8.32
CA VAL A 590 63.77 19.57 -8.36
C VAL A 590 63.27 19.19 -6.97
N LEU A 591 64.06 19.41 -5.91
CA LEU A 591 63.61 19.19 -4.53
C LEU A 591 62.48 20.14 -4.14
N ASN A 592 62.57 21.42 -4.50
CA ASN A 592 61.51 22.40 -4.22
C ASN A 592 60.21 22.07 -4.99
N GLU A 593 60.31 21.66 -6.26
CA GLU A 593 59.18 21.22 -7.06
C GLU A 593 58.53 19.96 -6.49
N ARG A 594 59.35 18.97 -6.09
CA ARG A 594 58.88 17.76 -5.39
C ARG A 594 58.16 18.11 -4.10
N ASP A 595 58.70 19.01 -3.30
CA ASP A 595 58.10 19.38 -2.01
C ASP A 595 56.81 20.19 -2.20
N ALA A 596 56.74 21.03 -3.24
CA ALA A 596 55.51 21.70 -3.66
C ALA A 596 54.44 20.69 -4.13
N ALA A 597 54.81 19.72 -4.96
CA ALA A 597 53.91 18.65 -5.39
C ALA A 597 53.45 17.78 -4.21
N ASN A 598 54.32 17.46 -3.26
CA ASN A 598 53.94 16.75 -2.05
C ASN A 598 52.96 17.57 -1.18
N ALA A 599 53.11 18.89 -1.14
CA ALA A 599 52.17 19.77 -0.44
C ALA A 599 50.79 19.81 -1.12
N THR A 600 50.74 19.81 -2.46
CA THR A 600 49.47 19.75 -3.19
C THR A 600 48.79 18.40 -3.03
N VAL A 601 49.55 17.29 -3.08
CA VAL A 601 49.03 15.93 -2.81
C VAL A 601 48.40 15.86 -1.42
N ARG A 602 49.08 16.34 -0.37
CA ARG A 602 48.51 16.36 1.00
C ARG A 602 47.25 17.21 1.10
N ASN A 603 47.18 18.34 0.40
CA ASN A 603 45.98 19.19 0.37
C ASN A 603 44.82 18.46 -0.32
N LEU A 604 45.06 17.83 -1.47
CA LEU A 604 44.06 17.03 -2.18
C LEU A 604 43.60 15.82 -1.35
N GLU A 605 44.51 15.15 -0.65
CA GLU A 605 44.16 14.07 0.28
C GLU A 605 43.25 14.57 1.41
N GLN A 606 43.55 15.73 2.00
CA GLN A 606 42.68 16.35 3.00
C GLN A 606 41.31 16.72 2.44
N GLN A 607 41.25 17.27 1.22
CA GLN A 607 39.98 17.56 0.54
C GLN A 607 39.18 16.29 0.25
N LEU A 608 39.86 15.20 -0.14
CA LEU A 608 39.24 13.91 -0.40
C LEU A 608 38.67 13.30 0.89
N VAL A 609 39.41 13.38 2.00
CA VAL A 609 38.92 12.96 3.32
C VAL A 609 37.71 13.79 3.75
N ALA A 610 37.75 15.12 3.58
CA ALA A 610 36.62 15.99 3.89
C ALA A 610 35.37 15.65 3.03
N ALA A 611 35.55 15.47 1.72
CA ALA A 611 34.45 15.11 0.82
C ALA A 611 33.86 13.72 1.13
N ARG A 612 34.68 12.76 1.59
CA ARG A 612 34.17 11.46 2.07
C ARG A 612 33.34 11.61 3.34
N ALA A 613 33.79 12.41 4.30
CA ALA A 613 33.03 12.69 5.51
C ALA A 613 31.69 13.39 5.21
N ASP A 614 31.68 14.35 4.27
CA ASP A 614 30.45 15.02 3.82
C ASP A 614 29.48 14.04 3.14
N LEU A 615 30.00 13.11 2.33
CA LEU A 615 29.20 12.06 1.69
C LEU A 615 28.62 11.07 2.71
N GLU A 616 29.39 10.68 3.74
CA GLU A 616 28.90 9.87 4.85
C GLU A 616 27.80 10.59 5.64
N LEU A 617 27.99 11.88 5.97
CA LEU A 617 26.96 12.70 6.61
C LEU A 617 25.68 12.76 5.76
N ALA A 618 25.80 13.00 4.45
CA ALA A 618 24.66 13.01 3.54
C ALA A 618 23.93 11.65 3.48
N HIS A 619 24.67 10.52 3.56
CA HIS A 619 24.06 9.20 3.68
C HIS A 619 23.30 9.03 5.00
N THR A 620 23.88 9.44 6.13
CA THR A 620 23.18 9.36 7.42
C THR A 620 21.92 10.23 7.46
N ASP A 621 21.94 11.42 6.86
CA ASP A 621 20.76 12.28 6.77
C ASP A 621 19.70 11.72 5.82
N ARG A 622 20.11 11.11 4.71
CA ARG A 622 19.21 10.36 3.83
C ARG A 622 18.55 9.20 4.58
N ASP A 623 19.29 8.43 5.36
CA ASP A 623 18.76 7.27 6.09
C ASP A 623 17.82 7.71 7.22
N ARG A 624 18.11 8.83 7.90
CA ARG A 624 17.19 9.49 8.84
C ARG A 624 15.90 9.93 8.14
N ALA A 625 15.99 10.52 6.95
CA ALA A 625 14.81 10.95 6.18
C ALA A 625 13.96 9.75 5.71
N VAL A 626 14.59 8.66 5.28
CA VAL A 626 13.90 7.40 4.93
C VAL A 626 13.16 6.85 6.15
N THR A 627 13.84 6.74 7.30
CA THR A 627 13.21 6.26 8.55
C THR A 627 12.04 7.16 8.97
N ALA A 628 12.17 8.48 8.83
CA ALA A 628 11.08 9.41 9.12
C ALA A 628 9.89 9.23 8.16
N ASN A 629 10.13 9.00 6.87
CA ASN A 629 9.08 8.70 5.90
C ASN A 629 8.40 7.36 6.17
N ASP A 630 9.15 6.34 6.57
CA ASP A 630 8.61 5.04 6.94
C ASP A 630 7.70 5.17 8.17
N ASN A 631 8.13 5.93 9.19
CA ASN A 631 7.32 6.23 10.37
C ASN A 631 6.03 6.99 10.01
N LEU A 632 6.10 7.97 9.10
CA LEU A 632 4.92 8.70 8.62
C LEU A 632 3.97 7.78 7.84
N THR A 633 4.52 6.89 7.01
CA THR A 633 3.73 5.92 6.25
C THR A 633 3.02 4.96 7.18
N MET A 634 3.71 4.40 8.18
CA MET A 634 3.11 3.55 9.21
C MET A 634 2.01 4.28 10.01
N ALA A 635 2.24 5.56 10.35
CA ALA A 635 1.22 6.37 11.03
C ALA A 635 -0.02 6.61 10.15
N LEU A 636 0.17 6.86 8.85
CA LEU A 636 -0.93 7.00 7.90
C LEU A 636 -1.71 5.70 7.71
N GLU A 637 -1.04 4.56 7.60
CA GLU A 637 -1.67 3.24 7.53
C GLU A 637 -2.46 2.92 8.81
N ALA A 638 -1.94 3.29 9.99
CA ALA A 638 -2.66 3.15 11.25
C ALA A 638 -3.95 3.98 11.28
N PHE A 639 -3.90 5.25 10.84
CA PHE A 639 -5.10 6.10 10.73
C PHE A 639 -6.11 5.57 9.71
N GLN A 640 -5.65 5.02 8.59
CA GLN A 640 -6.52 4.39 7.60
C GLN A 640 -7.20 3.15 8.19
N SER A 641 -6.46 2.30 8.88
CA SER A 641 -7.00 1.10 9.54
C SER A 641 -8.01 1.46 10.63
N GLU A 642 -7.73 2.48 11.45
CA GLU A 642 -8.67 2.98 12.46
C GLU A 642 -9.95 3.50 11.80
N ARG A 643 -9.83 4.31 10.75
CA ARG A 643 -10.98 4.83 10.00
C ARG A 643 -11.80 3.72 9.33
N GLU A 644 -11.16 2.72 8.75
CA GLU A 644 -11.83 1.55 8.18
C GLU A 644 -12.58 0.75 9.26
N SER A 645 -11.98 0.60 10.45
CA SER A 645 -12.64 -0.04 11.59
C SER A 645 -13.84 0.76 12.11
N GLU A 646 -13.74 2.09 12.13
CA GLU A 646 -14.85 2.98 12.49
C GLU A 646 -15.98 2.89 11.47
N ILE A 647 -15.66 2.92 10.18
CA ILE A 647 -16.65 2.73 9.09
C ILE A 647 -17.32 1.36 9.23
N SER A 648 -16.54 0.30 9.47
CA SER A 648 -17.09 -1.05 9.68
C SER A 648 -18.06 -1.08 10.87
N LEU A 649 -17.70 -0.47 11.99
CA LEU A 649 -18.55 -0.40 13.19
C LEU A 649 -19.83 0.40 12.94
N LEU A 650 -19.75 1.53 12.23
CA LEU A 650 -20.93 2.31 11.86
C LEU A 650 -21.83 1.55 10.88
N THR A 651 -21.26 0.80 9.95
CA THR A 651 -22.06 -0.04 9.03
C THR A 651 -22.74 -1.20 9.76
N GLU A 652 -22.04 -1.83 10.71
CA GLU A 652 -22.60 -2.89 11.54
C GLU A 652 -23.74 -2.34 12.43
N GLN A 653 -23.54 -1.17 13.05
CA GLN A 653 -24.58 -0.48 13.81
C GLN A 653 -25.80 -0.18 12.93
N ARG A 654 -25.59 0.35 11.72
CA ARG A 654 -26.69 0.64 10.79
C ARG A 654 -27.44 -0.63 10.39
N ILE A 655 -26.74 -1.74 10.14
CA ILE A 655 -27.38 -3.03 9.83
C ILE A 655 -28.20 -3.50 11.03
N ALA A 656 -27.65 -3.43 12.24
CA ALA A 656 -28.36 -3.81 13.46
C ALA A 656 -29.62 -2.95 13.69
N ASP A 657 -29.54 -1.63 13.44
CA ASP A 657 -30.69 -0.72 13.52
C ASP A 657 -31.74 -1.04 12.45
N GLU A 658 -31.33 -1.31 11.21
CA GLU A 658 -32.23 -1.73 10.12
C GLU A 658 -32.91 -3.07 10.44
N GLU A 659 -32.19 -4.03 11.02
CA GLU A 659 -32.74 -5.30 11.49
C GLU A 659 -33.71 -5.12 12.66
N ALA A 660 -33.39 -4.25 13.63
CA ALA A 660 -34.27 -3.93 14.74
C ALA A 660 -35.57 -3.28 14.26
N VAL A 661 -35.49 -2.36 13.28
CA VAL A 661 -36.68 -1.74 12.66
C VAL A 661 -37.50 -2.77 11.90
N LYS A 662 -36.86 -3.68 11.13
CA LYS A 662 -37.57 -4.78 10.45
C LYS A 662 -38.28 -5.71 11.44
N ALA A 663 -37.60 -6.08 12.53
CA ALA A 663 -38.16 -6.93 13.58
C ALA A 663 -39.33 -6.23 14.30
N ALA A 664 -39.22 -4.95 14.61
CA ALA A 664 -40.30 -4.16 15.21
C ALA A 664 -41.50 -4.03 14.27
N HIS A 665 -41.26 -3.79 12.98
CA HIS A 665 -42.32 -3.72 11.98
C HIS A 665 -43.02 -5.07 11.82
N GLN A 666 -42.27 -6.18 11.77
CA GLN A 666 -42.83 -7.51 11.71
C GLN A 666 -43.66 -7.84 12.95
N ALA A 667 -43.18 -7.53 14.15
CA ALA A 667 -43.93 -7.69 15.39
C ALA A 667 -45.23 -6.86 15.40
N SER A 668 -45.19 -5.64 14.87
CA SER A 668 -46.39 -4.81 14.71
C SER A 668 -47.41 -5.42 13.74
N LEU A 669 -46.95 -6.00 12.62
CA LEU A 669 -47.83 -6.68 11.66
C LEU A 669 -48.44 -7.96 12.26
N GLU A 670 -47.67 -8.72 13.02
CA GLU A 670 -48.16 -9.91 13.73
C GLU A 670 -49.20 -9.53 14.80
N ALA A 671 -48.93 -8.51 15.61
CA ALA A 671 -49.88 -7.99 16.59
C ALA A 671 -51.18 -7.49 15.92
N MET A 672 -51.09 -6.81 14.78
CA MET A 672 -52.26 -6.37 14.03
C MET A 672 -53.06 -7.54 13.47
N LYS A 673 -52.39 -8.58 12.95
CA LYS A 673 -53.04 -9.81 12.48
C LYS A 673 -53.75 -10.54 13.61
N GLU A 674 -53.12 -10.63 14.78
CA GLU A 674 -53.71 -11.26 15.96
C GLU A 674 -54.93 -10.47 16.48
N ALA A 675 -54.84 -9.14 16.53
CA ALA A 675 -55.96 -8.27 16.88
C ALA A 675 -57.13 -8.42 15.90
N ASN A 676 -56.86 -8.43 14.59
CA ASN A 676 -57.89 -8.69 13.57
C ASN A 676 -58.49 -10.09 13.72
N ALA A 677 -57.69 -11.11 14.00
CA ALA A 677 -58.17 -12.46 14.23
C ALA A 677 -59.02 -12.58 15.50
N ALA A 678 -58.71 -11.81 16.55
CA ALA A 678 -59.53 -11.69 17.74
C ALA A 678 -60.87 -11.01 17.43
N GLN A 679 -60.85 -9.87 16.73
CA GLN A 679 -62.08 -9.18 16.30
C GLN A 679 -62.98 -10.08 15.43
N MET A 680 -62.39 -10.84 14.50
CA MET A 680 -63.15 -11.80 13.68
C MET A 680 -63.79 -12.91 14.52
N ARG A 681 -63.10 -13.40 15.56
CA ARG A 681 -63.67 -14.36 16.52
C ARG A 681 -64.83 -13.75 17.30
N ASP A 682 -64.72 -12.50 17.75
CA ASP A 682 -65.78 -11.81 18.49
C ASP A 682 -67.01 -11.56 17.60
N VAL A 683 -66.79 -11.12 16.35
CA VAL A 683 -67.86 -10.94 15.36
C VAL A 683 -68.55 -12.28 15.07
N GLN A 684 -67.77 -13.36 14.91
CA GLN A 684 -68.32 -14.68 14.67
C GLN A 684 -69.12 -15.18 15.88
N TYR A 685 -68.61 -15.01 17.10
CA TYR A 685 -69.33 -15.35 18.32
C TYR A 685 -70.64 -14.54 18.47
N ALA A 686 -70.60 -13.24 18.17
CA ALA A 686 -71.80 -12.40 18.19
C ALA A 686 -72.83 -12.83 17.14
N ALA A 687 -72.37 -13.18 15.93
CA ALA A 687 -73.21 -13.71 14.86
C ALA A 687 -73.83 -15.06 15.25
N ASP A 688 -73.04 -16.01 15.76
CA ASP A 688 -73.50 -17.31 16.22
C ASP A 688 -74.52 -17.18 17.37
N LYS A 689 -74.26 -16.27 18.32
CA LYS A 689 -75.19 -15.96 19.41
C LYS A 689 -76.49 -15.32 18.89
N SER A 690 -76.41 -14.46 17.88
CA SER A 690 -77.59 -13.88 17.22
C SER A 690 -78.41 -14.96 16.52
N VAL A 691 -77.76 -15.87 15.79
CA VAL A 691 -78.43 -17.01 15.14
C VAL A 691 -79.07 -17.92 16.19
N GLN A 692 -78.38 -18.20 17.29
CA GLN A 692 -78.91 -19.00 18.39
C GLN A 692 -80.14 -18.34 19.03
N ASN A 693 -80.12 -17.02 19.23
CA ASN A 693 -81.26 -16.26 19.72
C ASN A 693 -82.45 -16.33 18.74
N GLN A 694 -82.19 -16.18 17.44
CA GLN A 694 -83.24 -16.31 16.40
C GLN A 694 -83.82 -17.73 16.34
N LEU A 695 -83.00 -18.76 16.47
CA LEU A 695 -83.47 -20.16 16.56
C LEU A 695 -84.35 -20.36 17.80
N ALA A 696 -83.92 -19.86 18.96
CA ALA A 696 -84.72 -19.94 20.18
C ALA A 696 -86.04 -19.16 20.09
N GLU A 697 -86.06 -18.02 19.39
CA GLU A 697 -87.28 -17.27 19.10
C GLU A 697 -88.20 -18.03 18.14
N MET A 698 -87.63 -18.67 17.12
CA MET A 698 -88.37 -19.51 16.19
C MET A 698 -89.00 -20.73 16.90
N ASP A 699 -88.28 -21.36 17.83
CA ASP A 699 -88.79 -22.44 18.67
C ASP A 699 -89.95 -21.95 19.55
N ARG A 700 -89.87 -20.73 20.13
CA ARG A 700 -90.98 -20.12 20.88
C ARG A 700 -92.20 -19.87 20.00
N MET A 701 -92.00 -19.31 18.81
CA MET A 701 -93.09 -19.12 17.85
C MET A 701 -93.71 -20.45 17.42
N GLU A 702 -92.91 -21.50 17.26
CA GLU A 702 -93.44 -22.84 16.97
C GLU A 702 -94.29 -23.37 18.13
N THR A 703 -93.85 -23.18 19.38
CA THR A 703 -94.67 -23.56 20.54
C THR A 703 -95.98 -22.79 20.61
N ASP A 704 -95.97 -21.48 20.36
CA ASP A 704 -97.17 -20.64 20.35
C ASP A 704 -98.13 -21.05 19.22
N LEU A 705 -97.60 -21.37 18.03
CA LEU A 705 -98.38 -21.90 16.92
C LEU A 705 -99.03 -23.26 17.24
N LEU A 706 -98.31 -24.15 17.94
CA LEU A 706 -98.86 -25.43 18.39
C LEU A 706 -99.96 -25.22 19.44
N GLU A 707 -99.81 -24.25 20.33
CA GLU A 707 -100.82 -23.88 21.30
C GLU A 707 -102.07 -23.32 20.61
N CYS A 708 -101.91 -22.38 19.68
CA CYS A 708 -103.02 -21.84 18.88
C CYS A 708 -103.75 -22.94 18.08
N ARG A 709 -103.02 -23.92 17.53
CA ARG A 709 -103.62 -25.09 16.86
C ARG A 709 -104.40 -25.97 17.85
N ARG A 710 -103.89 -26.18 19.05
CA ARG A 710 -104.58 -26.92 20.11
C ARG A 710 -105.86 -26.19 20.54
N GLU A 711 -105.79 -24.87 20.75
CA GLU A 711 -106.94 -24.03 21.06
C GLU A 711 -107.98 -24.06 19.95
N SER A 712 -107.57 -23.93 18.69
CA SER A 712 -108.47 -24.05 17.54
C SER A 712 -109.15 -25.42 17.48
N SER A 713 -108.43 -26.51 17.79
CA SER A 713 -109.02 -27.85 17.88
C SER A 713 -110.02 -27.94 19.04
N ASN A 714 -109.72 -27.35 20.19
CA ASN A 714 -110.63 -27.30 21.33
C ASN A 714 -111.89 -26.49 21.03
N LEU A 715 -111.76 -25.35 20.36
CA LEU A 715 -112.89 -24.52 19.90
C LEU A 715 -113.77 -25.27 18.90
N ARG A 716 -113.17 -26.00 17.95
CA ARG A 716 -113.93 -26.86 17.02
C ARG A 716 -114.71 -27.95 17.76
N LYS A 717 -114.09 -28.64 18.72
CA LYS A 717 -114.79 -29.63 19.55
C LYS A 717 -115.93 -29.02 20.35
N ALA A 718 -115.73 -27.84 20.94
CA ALA A 718 -116.78 -27.13 21.67
C ALA A 718 -117.93 -26.70 20.75
N LEU A 719 -117.61 -26.27 19.52
CA LEU A 719 -118.61 -25.94 18.50
C LEU A 719 -119.39 -27.17 18.05
N ASP A 720 -118.71 -28.28 17.75
CA ASP A 720 -119.33 -29.56 17.38
C ASP A 720 -120.23 -30.09 18.50
N GLU A 721 -119.82 -29.94 19.76
CA GLU A 721 -120.64 -30.30 20.93
C GLU A 721 -121.88 -29.39 21.03
N ALA A 722 -121.74 -28.07 20.80
CA ALA A 722 -122.87 -27.16 20.78
C ALA A 722 -123.86 -27.48 19.64
N ILE A 723 -123.36 -27.83 18.45
CA ILE A 723 -124.17 -28.29 17.31
C ILE A 723 -124.89 -29.60 17.65
N ALA A 724 -124.19 -30.57 18.27
CA ALA A 724 -124.78 -31.84 18.68
C ALA A 724 -125.88 -31.65 19.74
N ARG A 725 -125.70 -30.71 20.68
CA ARG A 725 -126.75 -30.32 21.65
C ARG A 725 -127.97 -29.72 20.95
N LEU A 726 -127.77 -28.85 19.97
CA LEU A 726 -128.87 -28.27 19.17
C LEU A 726 -129.59 -29.30 18.30
N GLN A 727 -128.88 -30.29 17.76
CA GLN A 727 -129.48 -31.36 16.95
C GLN A 727 -130.22 -32.42 17.78
N THR A 728 -129.84 -32.61 19.05
CA THR A 728 -130.50 -33.55 19.98
C THR A 728 -131.66 -32.92 20.75
N SER A 729 -131.73 -31.58 20.85
CA SER A 729 -132.95 -30.87 21.24
C SER A 729 -133.95 -30.86 20.08
N GLN A 730 -134.61 -32.00 19.89
CA GLN A 730 -135.63 -32.24 18.88
C GLN A 730 -136.97 -31.58 19.30
N GLU A 731 -137.06 -30.24 19.20
CA GLU A 731 -138.33 -29.51 19.17
C GLU A 731 -138.53 -28.78 17.82
N ASP A 732 -138.23 -29.49 16.74
CA ASP A 732 -138.77 -29.18 15.40
C ASP A 732 -139.93 -30.16 15.09
N VAL A 733 -140.69 -30.50 16.15
CA VAL A 733 -141.97 -31.20 16.03
C VAL A 733 -143.01 -30.11 15.78
N ILE A 734 -143.23 -29.77 14.51
CA ILE A 734 -144.39 -28.94 14.16
C ILE A 734 -145.62 -29.64 14.74
N ASP A 735 -146.24 -28.99 15.73
CA ASP A 735 -147.30 -29.60 16.52
C ASP A 735 -148.44 -30.01 15.57
N ARG A 736 -148.60 -31.33 15.37
CA ARG A 736 -149.48 -31.89 14.35
C ARG A 736 -150.93 -31.48 14.60
N ASN A 737 -151.28 -31.22 15.86
CA ASN A 737 -152.57 -30.68 16.28
C ASN A 737 -152.72 -29.20 15.92
N LEU A 738 -151.65 -28.40 16.00
CA LEU A 738 -151.66 -27.01 15.58
C LEU A 738 -151.92 -26.89 14.07
N ILE A 739 -151.16 -27.61 13.23
CA ILE A 739 -151.41 -27.63 11.77
C ILE A 739 -152.84 -28.09 11.46
N LYS A 740 -153.29 -29.17 12.11
CA LYS A 740 -154.65 -29.70 11.91
C LYS A 740 -155.73 -28.66 12.24
N ASN A 741 -155.59 -27.96 13.37
CA ASN A 741 -156.53 -26.93 13.78
C ASN A 741 -156.53 -25.74 12.82
N VAL A 742 -155.35 -25.30 12.37
CA VAL A 742 -155.22 -24.20 11.41
C VAL A 742 -155.87 -24.56 10.05
N ILE A 743 -155.71 -25.80 9.56
CA ILE A 743 -156.37 -26.26 8.32
C ILE A 743 -157.90 -26.34 8.46
N LEU A 744 -158.38 -26.88 9.59
CA LEU A 744 -159.83 -26.96 9.84
C LEU A 744 -160.47 -25.57 9.95
N ASP A 745 -159.81 -24.64 10.65
CA ASP A 745 -160.28 -23.26 10.80
C ASP A 745 -160.26 -22.52 9.45
N TRP A 746 -159.26 -22.78 8.59
CA TRP A 746 -159.20 -22.26 7.23
C TRP A 746 -160.37 -22.71 6.34
N HIS A 747 -160.83 -23.96 6.50
CA HIS A 747 -161.94 -24.49 5.69
C HIS A 747 -163.33 -23.99 6.16
N GLY A 748 -163.46 -23.64 7.45
CA GLY A 748 -164.71 -23.12 8.02
C GLY A 748 -164.97 -21.64 7.71
N LYS A 749 -163.93 -20.85 7.50
CA LYS A 749 -164.02 -19.39 7.30
C LYS A 749 -164.13 -18.99 5.82
N ARG A 750 -164.85 -17.90 5.53
CA ARG A 750 -164.97 -17.31 4.18
C ARG A 750 -164.55 -15.83 4.21
N GLY A 751 -163.96 -15.34 3.13
CA GLY A 751 -163.58 -13.93 3.00
C GLY A 751 -162.29 -13.57 3.75
N LYS A 752 -162.26 -12.40 4.39
CA LYS A 752 -161.04 -11.79 4.96
C LYS A 752 -160.38 -12.65 6.04
N GLU A 753 -161.16 -13.31 6.89
CA GLU A 753 -160.66 -14.18 7.97
C GLU A 753 -159.90 -15.40 7.43
N LYS A 754 -160.24 -15.87 6.22
CA LYS A 754 -159.52 -16.97 5.57
C LYS A 754 -158.11 -16.57 5.12
N ARG A 755 -157.93 -15.29 4.75
CA ARG A 755 -156.61 -14.72 4.42
C ARG A 755 -155.75 -14.60 5.68
N ASP A 756 -156.33 -14.17 6.80
CA ASP A 756 -155.58 -14.01 8.06
C ASP A 756 -155.07 -15.37 8.58
N VAL A 757 -155.86 -16.44 8.47
CA VAL A 757 -155.42 -17.81 8.80
C VAL A 757 -154.29 -18.29 7.87
N MET A 758 -154.31 -17.88 6.60
CA MET A 758 -153.22 -18.18 5.65
C MET A 758 -151.94 -17.39 5.94
N ILE A 759 -152.03 -16.11 6.33
CA ILE A 759 -150.86 -15.31 6.79
C ILE A 759 -150.20 -16.00 7.98
N LEU A 760 -151.02 -16.44 8.94
CA LEU A 760 -150.54 -17.14 10.12
C LEU A 760 -149.87 -18.47 9.75
N LEU A 761 -150.49 -19.28 8.87
CA LEU A 761 -149.93 -20.53 8.41
C LEU A 761 -148.61 -20.33 7.64
N GLY A 762 -148.53 -19.31 6.80
CA GLY A 762 -147.30 -18.95 6.08
C GLY A 762 -146.18 -18.46 7.01
N SER A 763 -146.53 -17.85 8.16
CA SER A 763 -145.54 -17.46 9.17
C SER A 763 -145.05 -18.66 9.99
N ILE A 764 -145.94 -19.60 10.32
CA ILE A 764 -145.58 -20.82 11.06
C ILE A 764 -144.72 -21.76 10.20
N LEU A 765 -144.97 -21.82 8.90
CA LEU A 765 -144.25 -22.70 7.97
C LEU A 765 -143.08 -22.00 7.24
N ASN A 766 -142.71 -20.79 7.64
CA ASN A 766 -141.65 -19.99 7.03
C ASN A 766 -141.76 -19.88 5.49
N PHE A 767 -142.94 -19.55 4.97
CA PHE A 767 -143.10 -19.28 3.54
C PHE A 767 -142.18 -18.14 3.12
N ASN A 768 -141.41 -18.36 2.07
CA ASN A 768 -140.68 -17.28 1.40
C ASN A 768 -141.67 -16.31 0.70
N GLU A 769 -141.22 -15.12 0.33
CA GLU A 769 -142.10 -14.11 -0.29
C GLU A 769 -142.79 -14.64 -1.56
N ASP A 770 -142.08 -15.41 -2.38
CA ASP A 770 -142.63 -16.02 -3.60
C ASP A 770 -143.77 -17.03 -3.31
N GLU A 771 -143.67 -17.78 -2.21
CA GLU A 771 -144.71 -18.71 -1.75
C GLU A 771 -145.92 -17.96 -1.16
N LYS A 772 -145.69 -16.85 -0.45
CA LYS A 772 -146.75 -15.98 0.05
C LYS A 772 -147.55 -15.35 -1.10
N ASP A 773 -146.88 -14.98 -2.18
CA ASP A 773 -147.52 -14.44 -3.38
C ASP A 773 -148.34 -15.49 -4.13
N LYS A 774 -147.82 -16.71 -4.32
CA LYS A 774 -148.55 -17.84 -4.94
C LYS A 774 -149.79 -18.24 -4.13
N ALA A 775 -149.72 -18.11 -2.82
CA ALA A 775 -150.81 -18.39 -1.91
C ALA A 775 -151.88 -17.27 -1.85
N LEU A 776 -151.72 -16.18 -2.62
CA LEU A 776 -152.57 -14.97 -2.64
C LEU A 776 -152.63 -14.25 -1.28
N ILE A 777 -151.54 -14.36 -0.51
CA ILE A 777 -151.36 -13.79 0.83
C ILE A 777 -150.58 -12.48 0.79
N GLY A 778 -149.67 -12.32 -0.17
CA GLY A 778 -148.81 -11.14 -0.31
C GLY A 778 -149.57 -9.82 -0.29
N GLU A 779 -149.16 -8.93 0.61
CA GLU A 779 -149.60 -7.54 0.61
C GLU A 779 -149.11 -6.89 -0.68
N GLY A 780 -150.04 -6.56 -1.59
CA GLY A 780 -149.71 -6.00 -2.90
C GLY A 780 -148.75 -4.81 -2.79
N PRO A 781 -147.78 -4.68 -3.70
CA PRO A 781 -146.61 -3.81 -3.55
C PRO A 781 -147.01 -2.34 -3.53
N GLY A 782 -147.09 -1.79 -2.33
CA GLY A 782 -147.20 -0.37 -2.05
C GLY A 782 -145.85 0.31 -2.17
N ALA A 783 -145.80 1.32 -3.02
CA ALA A 783 -144.66 2.18 -3.31
C ALA A 783 -143.90 2.72 -2.07
N LEU A 784 -142.56 2.68 -2.14
CA LEU A 784 -141.56 3.68 -1.66
C LEU A 784 -140.34 3.03 -0.97
N HIS A 785 -139.27 2.75 -1.71
CA HIS A 785 -137.91 3.24 -1.35
C HIS A 785 -136.90 3.04 -2.48
N LYS A 786 -136.74 4.09 -3.28
CA LYS A 786 -135.50 4.44 -3.99
C LYS A 786 -134.64 5.25 -3.02
N VAL A 787 -133.33 5.28 -3.30
CA VAL A 787 -132.26 6.15 -2.76
C VAL A 787 -131.35 5.44 -1.76
N TYR A 788 -130.25 4.85 -2.25
CA TYR A 788 -128.88 5.19 -1.84
C TYR A 788 -127.91 4.46 -2.78
N ASP A 789 -127.52 5.17 -3.84
CA ASP A 789 -126.57 4.72 -4.87
C ASP A 789 -125.75 5.95 -5.26
N ALA A 790 -124.65 6.22 -4.54
CA ALA A 790 -123.61 7.20 -4.89
C ALA A 790 -122.54 7.30 -3.77
N VAL A 791 -121.47 6.50 -3.84
CA VAL A 791 -120.04 6.91 -3.66
C VAL A 791 -119.17 5.76 -4.20
N ALA A 792 -118.82 5.82 -5.48
CA ALA A 792 -117.71 5.05 -6.05
C ALA A 792 -117.03 5.92 -7.11
N ALA A 793 -115.91 6.54 -6.74
CA ALA A 793 -115.08 7.31 -7.65
C ALA A 793 -114.18 6.34 -8.47
N PRO A 794 -114.03 6.53 -9.80
CA PRO A 794 -113.14 5.71 -10.62
C PRO A 794 -111.70 6.22 -10.56
N LEU A 795 -110.75 5.33 -10.23
CA LEU A 795 -109.31 5.58 -10.28
C LEU A 795 -108.81 5.72 -11.75
N PRO A 796 -107.79 6.57 -12.02
CA PRO A 796 -107.23 6.76 -13.35
C PRO A 796 -106.29 5.61 -13.78
N PRO A 797 -106.07 5.39 -15.09
CA PRO A 797 -105.22 4.32 -15.60
C PRO A 797 -103.73 4.54 -15.29
N ALA A 798 -103.05 3.47 -14.87
CA ALA A 798 -101.62 3.45 -14.55
C ALA A 798 -100.76 3.80 -15.78
N LYS A 799 -99.88 4.78 -15.64
CA LYS A 799 -98.86 5.16 -16.64
C LYS A 799 -97.61 4.28 -16.54
N LEU A 800 -97.76 2.95 -16.44
CA LEU A 800 -96.62 2.04 -16.40
C LEU A 800 -96.33 1.50 -17.82
N ASN A 801 -95.32 2.06 -18.48
CA ASN A 801 -94.80 1.52 -19.75
C ASN A 801 -93.84 0.37 -19.41
N VAL A 802 -94.37 -0.86 -19.36
CA VAL A 802 -93.64 -2.09 -18.97
C VAL A 802 -92.43 -2.37 -19.88
N ASP A 803 -92.42 -1.84 -21.10
CA ASP A 803 -91.36 -2.07 -22.09
C ASP A 803 -90.05 -1.28 -21.84
N LYS A 804 -89.97 -0.47 -20.77
CA LYS A 804 -88.76 0.30 -20.41
C LYS A 804 -87.99 -0.22 -19.19
N ILE A 805 -88.38 -1.36 -18.62
CA ILE A 805 -87.69 -1.95 -17.46
C ILE A 805 -86.49 -2.76 -17.97
N GLU A 806 -85.35 -2.11 -18.14
CA GLU A 806 -84.08 -2.76 -18.48
C GLU A 806 -83.44 -3.40 -17.23
N GLY A 807 -82.98 -4.66 -17.38
CA GLY A 807 -82.37 -5.48 -16.33
C GLY A 807 -82.56 -6.97 -16.60
N GLU A 808 -81.46 -7.75 -16.70
CA GLU A 808 -81.53 -9.19 -17.01
C GLU A 808 -81.92 -10.06 -15.80
N THR A 809 -81.78 -9.54 -14.58
CA THR A 809 -82.14 -10.26 -13.35
C THR A 809 -83.39 -9.69 -12.68
N VAL A 810 -84.13 -10.54 -11.95
CA VAL A 810 -85.34 -10.14 -11.19
C VAL A 810 -85.01 -9.04 -10.18
N ARG A 811 -83.80 -9.05 -9.62
CA ARG A 811 -83.30 -8.03 -8.69
C ARG A 811 -83.16 -6.68 -9.38
N ASP A 812 -82.56 -6.65 -10.58
CA ASP A 812 -82.38 -5.40 -11.34
C ASP A 812 -83.72 -4.81 -11.78
N LYS A 813 -84.68 -5.67 -12.17
CA LYS A 813 -86.05 -5.24 -12.48
C LYS A 813 -86.77 -4.67 -11.25
N TRP A 814 -86.54 -5.24 -10.07
CA TRP A 814 -87.11 -4.74 -8.82
C TRP A 814 -86.47 -3.42 -8.37
N VAL A 815 -85.17 -3.26 -8.55
CA VAL A 815 -84.45 -2.01 -8.24
C VAL A 815 -84.84 -0.90 -9.22
N SER A 816 -84.94 -1.18 -10.52
CA SER A 816 -85.46 -0.23 -11.52
C SER A 816 -86.92 0.14 -11.26
N PHE A 817 -87.74 -0.82 -10.80
CA PHE A 817 -89.12 -0.54 -10.38
C PHE A 817 -89.16 0.38 -9.16
N LEU A 818 -88.37 0.09 -8.12
CA LEU A 818 -88.28 0.95 -6.94
C LEU A 818 -87.78 2.36 -7.28
N MET A 819 -86.74 2.47 -8.12
CA MET A 819 -86.20 3.76 -8.55
C MET A 819 -87.21 4.58 -9.38
N ALA A 820 -88.04 3.93 -10.19
CA ALA A 820 -89.12 4.58 -10.93
C ALA A 820 -90.29 5.00 -10.03
N GLU A 821 -90.55 4.25 -8.95
CA GLU A 821 -91.60 4.55 -7.98
C GLU A 821 -91.15 5.62 -6.96
N THR A 822 -89.84 5.73 -6.68
CA THR A 822 -89.26 6.72 -5.75
C THR A 822 -88.60 7.91 -6.46
N GLY A 823 -88.75 8.03 -7.78
CA GLY A 823 -88.28 9.17 -8.54
C GLY A 823 -89.17 10.39 -8.29
N ASP A 824 -88.79 11.21 -7.31
CA ASP A 824 -89.17 12.61 -7.25
C ASP A 824 -88.76 13.27 -8.58
N ASP A 825 -89.76 13.59 -9.41
CA ASP A 825 -89.64 14.59 -10.45
C ASP A 825 -89.40 15.95 -9.76
N GLU A 826 -88.15 16.24 -9.41
CA GLU A 826 -87.73 17.63 -9.17
C GLU A 826 -87.81 18.38 -10.50
N THR A 827 -88.65 19.41 -10.47
CA THR A 827 -88.60 20.54 -11.39
C THR A 827 -87.48 21.47 -11.00
#